data_AF-A0A1Q7EGF6-F1
#
_entry.id   AF-A0A1Q7EGF6-F1
#
_cell.length_a   1.000
_cell.length_b   1.000
_cell.length_c   1.000
_cell.angle_alpha   90.00
_cell.angle_beta   90.00
_cell.angle_gamma   90.00
#
_symmetry.space_group_name_H-M   'P 1'
#
loop_
_entity.id
_entity.type
_entity.pdbx_description
1 polymer ?
#
loop_
_entity_poly.entity_id
_entity_poly.type
_entity_poly.pdbx_seq_one_letter_code
_entity_poly.pdbx_strand_id
1 'polypeptide(L)'
;MRRFARGSASLLLLLSLLVLAAPVAEARVVRFVVEQQRAFAGSMSFGDVGPYERLDGTAYMEVDPRDPLNTVIVNLDKAPRNARGMVEFSSPFFILKPVDIARGNHKIFYTINNRGNKISIGRFNFAQESNDPLTVADAGDGFLMRLGYTIVDTGWQGDVAPGGARIFPTLPVATQPDGSPIVAAVRIEYSDRTIPQAGTFTLTLEGSTAFRSYETADTNTAHATLTVRDSVNGPKVPIASNRWAFGSCPGGPATLVPNTTHICLFDGFRADKLYELIYPAKNPMVMGLGYAVTRDVGSFLRNQTRDDVGNPNPLSLTPAHVGIRRSYSLGVSSTGMYQRDWLYLGFNEDEAHRKVFDVVWASTPGTHRLFANVEFADPNTYSRQDDRHDFLSTSYPPVTFGVRTDPISGIHDGILKRPATDPLVVQTVTEIEWWQFRASLDAADGLGHPIVAPDNVRLYLMSGFEHGSGLPSAFPGPRGMCQNLTNPQYHGPTFRAVLTILDAWADEGTAPPKSNYPRVENKTLVSLDEAREAFPAIAGVNFPTVLNELQLLNFGPEFDSEGGRLTLLPPVLGPRYAVLVPKPDEDGQDIAGIRPMEIRVPLGTHTGWNVRAPGFRAPNLCGLSGSYIPFATTKAERLASGDPRKSLEERYKDHDGYVRAVEHAAKKLMHEGFLIEEDADRFISAGEASDVLR
;
A
#
# COMPACT_ATOMS: atom_id res chain seq x y z
N MET A 1 -60.57 -69.50 -31.73
CA MET A 1 -60.33 -68.16 -32.31
C MET A 1 -58.83 -67.97 -32.48
N ARG A 2 -58.37 -67.66 -33.71
CA ARG A 2 -57.15 -66.93 -34.16
C ARG A 2 -55.88 -66.93 -33.27
N ARG A 3 -54.62 -67.02 -33.73
CA ARG A 3 -53.88 -67.29 -34.99
C ARG A 3 -52.44 -66.75 -34.73
N PHE A 4 -51.38 -67.50 -35.09
CA PHE A 4 -49.97 -67.06 -35.40
C PHE A 4 -49.18 -66.25 -34.34
N ALA A 5 -47.85 -66.09 -34.35
CA ALA A 5 -46.66 -66.85 -34.76
C ALA A 5 -45.42 -66.00 -34.42
N ARG A 6 -44.31 -66.67 -34.09
CA ARG A 6 -42.87 -66.35 -34.34
C ARG A 6 -42.36 -64.88 -34.29
N GLY A 7 -41.41 -64.68 -33.36
CA GLY A 7 -40.01 -64.32 -33.67
C GLY A 7 -39.66 -62.84 -33.81
N SER A 8 -38.63 -62.40 -33.09
CA SER A 8 -37.42 -61.73 -33.64
C SER A 8 -36.48 -61.30 -32.52
N ALA A 9 -35.20 -61.66 -32.68
CA ALA A 9 -34.09 -61.16 -31.88
C ALA A 9 -33.92 -59.64 -32.06
N SER A 10 -33.49 -58.94 -31.01
CA SER A 10 -32.94 -57.59 -31.15
C SER A 10 -31.83 -57.38 -30.12
N LEU A 11 -30.63 -57.24 -30.67
CA LEU A 11 -29.40 -56.72 -30.07
C LEU A 11 -29.70 -55.47 -29.22
N LEU A 12 -29.34 -55.50 -27.94
CA LEU A 12 -29.17 -54.29 -27.14
C LEU A 12 -27.74 -53.79 -27.37
N LEU A 13 -27.61 -52.73 -28.19
CA LEU A 13 -26.40 -51.93 -28.29
C LEU A 13 -26.15 -51.26 -26.93
N LEU A 14 -25.03 -51.59 -26.28
CA LEU A 14 -24.43 -50.74 -25.25
C LEU A 14 -23.87 -49.48 -25.94
N LEU A 15 -24.55 -48.35 -25.81
CA LEU A 15 -23.92 -47.04 -26.02
C LEU A 15 -23.10 -46.73 -24.77
N SER A 16 -21.81 -47.03 -24.82
CA SER A 16 -20.80 -46.46 -23.94
C SER A 16 -20.67 -44.97 -24.24
N LEU A 17 -21.33 -44.12 -23.44
CA LEU A 17 -21.00 -42.69 -23.37
C LEU A 17 -19.58 -42.54 -22.83
N LEU A 18 -18.61 -42.36 -23.74
CA LEU A 18 -17.35 -41.71 -23.41
C LEU A 18 -17.66 -40.24 -23.12
N VAL A 19 -17.89 -39.93 -21.84
CA VAL A 19 -17.69 -38.57 -21.34
C VAL A 19 -16.19 -38.32 -21.42
N LEU A 20 -15.74 -37.69 -22.51
CA LEU A 20 -14.46 -37.00 -22.53
C LEU A 20 -14.57 -35.90 -21.47
N ALA A 21 -14.09 -36.18 -20.25
CA ALA A 21 -13.72 -35.13 -19.33
C ALA A 21 -12.64 -34.31 -20.04
N ALA A 22 -13.01 -33.15 -20.57
CA ALA A 22 -12.02 -32.16 -20.96
C ALA A 22 -11.12 -31.94 -19.73
N PRO A 23 -9.79 -31.89 -19.89
CA PRO A 23 -8.93 -31.50 -18.78
C PRO A 23 -9.47 -30.16 -18.28
N VAL A 24 -9.83 -30.11 -16.99
CA VAL A 24 -10.10 -28.84 -16.31
C VAL A 24 -8.80 -28.06 -16.47
N ALA A 25 -8.82 -27.01 -17.29
CA ALA A 25 -7.67 -26.17 -17.50
C ALA A 25 -7.39 -25.49 -16.16
N GLU A 26 -6.35 -25.94 -15.46
CA GLU A 26 -5.89 -25.30 -14.22
C GLU A 26 -5.18 -24.01 -14.64
N ALA A 27 -5.83 -22.86 -14.49
CA ALA A 27 -5.14 -21.58 -14.66
C ALA A 27 -4.27 -21.33 -13.41
N ARG A 28 -2.97 -21.12 -13.64
CA ARG A 28 -1.96 -20.96 -12.60
C ARG A 28 -0.62 -20.56 -13.22
N VAL A 29 0.43 -20.49 -12.40
CA VAL A 29 1.83 -20.43 -12.84
C VAL A 29 2.14 -21.62 -13.76
N VAL A 30 2.12 -21.41 -15.07
CA VAL A 30 2.41 -22.44 -16.09
C VAL A 30 3.90 -22.70 -16.23
N ARG A 31 4.73 -21.68 -15.96
CA ARG A 31 6.19 -21.81 -16.00
C ARG A 31 6.85 -20.88 -14.98
N PHE A 32 7.70 -21.42 -14.12
CA PHE A 32 8.45 -20.69 -13.09
C PHE A 32 9.95 -20.86 -13.34
N VAL A 33 10.59 -19.84 -13.90
CA VAL A 33 12.00 -19.91 -14.31
C VAL A 33 12.88 -19.13 -13.34
N VAL A 34 13.78 -19.84 -12.66
CA VAL A 34 14.90 -19.22 -11.94
C VAL A 34 16.00 -18.92 -12.95
N GLU A 35 16.28 -17.63 -13.16
CA GLU A 35 17.25 -17.15 -14.14
C GLU A 35 18.61 -16.91 -13.48
N GLN A 36 18.61 -16.47 -12.22
CA GLN A 36 19.82 -16.24 -11.44
C GLN A 36 19.67 -16.81 -10.03
N GLN A 37 20.74 -17.44 -9.56
CA GLN A 37 20.90 -17.90 -8.18
C GLN A 37 22.23 -17.36 -7.68
N ARG A 38 22.20 -16.59 -6.59
CA ARG A 38 23.37 -15.88 -6.05
C ARG A 38 23.44 -16.06 -4.54
N ALA A 39 24.65 -16.28 -4.02
CA ALA A 39 24.86 -16.27 -2.57
C ALA A 39 24.51 -14.88 -2.00
N PHE A 40 23.74 -14.85 -0.92
CA PHE A 40 23.38 -13.62 -0.23
C PHE A 40 24.40 -13.31 0.86
N ALA A 41 24.73 -12.03 1.03
CA ALA A 41 25.60 -11.51 2.09
C ALA A 41 26.93 -12.27 2.23
N GLY A 42 27.55 -12.61 1.09
CA GLY A 42 28.83 -13.33 1.07
C GLY A 42 28.77 -14.75 1.66
N SER A 43 27.60 -15.41 1.65
CA SER A 43 27.36 -16.71 2.30
C SER A 43 27.55 -16.70 3.82
N MET A 44 27.41 -15.54 4.47
CA MET A 44 27.41 -15.50 5.94
C MET A 44 26.27 -16.35 6.51
N SER A 45 26.50 -16.94 7.68
CA SER A 45 25.51 -17.77 8.36
C SER A 45 24.60 -16.92 9.25
N PHE A 46 23.29 -17.15 9.19
CA PHE A 46 22.30 -16.48 10.05
C PHE A 46 21.84 -17.43 11.16
N GLY A 47 22.60 -17.46 12.26
CA GLY A 47 22.34 -18.36 13.39
C GLY A 47 22.29 -19.83 12.95
N ASP A 48 21.32 -20.57 13.49
CA ASP A 48 21.12 -21.99 13.19
C ASP A 48 20.38 -22.25 11.87
N VAL A 49 19.94 -21.21 11.16
CA VAL A 49 19.31 -21.36 9.84
C VAL A 49 20.36 -21.60 8.75
N GLY A 50 21.55 -21.02 8.89
CA GLY A 50 22.63 -21.14 7.91
C GLY A 50 22.67 -20.00 6.89
N PRO A 51 23.41 -20.17 5.78
CA PRO A 51 23.52 -19.15 4.73
C PRO A 51 22.24 -19.04 3.90
N TYR A 52 22.06 -17.87 3.29
CA TYR A 52 20.94 -17.58 2.39
C TYR A 52 21.41 -17.42 0.95
N GLU A 53 20.48 -17.63 0.03
CA GLU A 53 20.63 -17.35 -1.39
C GLU A 53 19.49 -16.49 -1.91
N ARG A 54 19.81 -15.74 -2.95
CA ARG A 54 18.87 -14.93 -3.73
C ARG A 54 18.59 -15.62 -5.05
N LEU A 55 17.31 -15.74 -5.37
CA LEU A 55 16.81 -16.19 -6.66
C LEU A 55 16.09 -15.03 -7.35
N ASP A 56 16.44 -14.79 -8.61
CA ASP A 56 15.74 -13.87 -9.49
C ASP A 56 15.28 -14.64 -10.73
N GLY A 57 14.10 -14.31 -11.24
CA GLY A 57 13.57 -15.00 -12.40
C GLY A 57 12.19 -14.50 -12.82
N THR A 58 11.51 -15.29 -13.64
CA THR A 58 10.21 -14.93 -14.22
C THR A 58 9.18 -16.03 -14.01
N ALA A 59 8.02 -15.66 -13.45
CA ALA A 59 6.81 -16.47 -13.44
C ALA A 59 5.95 -16.14 -14.66
N TYR A 60 5.58 -17.15 -15.42
CA TYR A 60 4.63 -17.06 -16.54
C TYR A 60 3.32 -17.68 -16.08
N MET A 61 2.22 -16.98 -16.30
CA MET A 61 0.89 -17.33 -15.78
C MET A 61 -0.14 -17.26 -16.89
N GLU A 62 -1.19 -18.05 -16.72
CA GLU A 62 -2.38 -18.07 -17.55
C GLU A 62 -3.61 -18.03 -16.66
N VAL A 63 -4.62 -17.22 -17.03
CA VAL A 63 -5.94 -17.21 -16.38
C VAL A 63 -7.05 -17.48 -17.38
N ASP A 64 -8.08 -18.24 -17.00
CA ASP A 64 -9.30 -18.38 -17.81
C ASP A 64 -10.19 -17.15 -17.56
N PRO A 65 -10.50 -16.35 -18.60
CA PRO A 65 -11.38 -15.18 -18.47
C PRO A 65 -12.83 -15.53 -18.09
N ARG A 66 -13.20 -16.82 -18.07
CA ARG A 66 -14.53 -17.32 -17.72
C ARG A 66 -14.59 -17.95 -16.33
N ASP A 67 -13.45 -18.14 -15.67
CA ASP A 67 -13.43 -18.65 -14.30
C ASP A 67 -14.09 -17.60 -13.37
N PRO A 68 -15.06 -17.99 -12.51
CA PRO A 68 -15.72 -17.07 -11.59
C PRO A 68 -14.76 -16.26 -10.69
N LEU A 69 -13.59 -16.79 -10.35
CA LEU A 69 -12.58 -16.09 -9.55
C LEU A 69 -11.79 -15.05 -10.37
N ASN A 70 -11.82 -15.15 -11.69
CA ASN A 70 -11.12 -14.24 -12.61
C ASN A 70 -12.07 -13.24 -13.28
N THR A 71 -13.37 -13.53 -13.38
CA THR A 71 -14.35 -12.67 -14.06
C THR A 71 -14.50 -11.29 -13.43
N VAL A 72 -14.07 -11.12 -12.17
CA VAL A 72 -14.02 -9.82 -11.49
C VAL A 72 -12.99 -8.87 -12.11
N ILE A 73 -11.98 -9.39 -12.82
CA ILE A 73 -10.91 -8.58 -13.40
C ILE A 73 -11.45 -7.76 -14.58
N VAL A 74 -11.44 -6.43 -14.42
CA VAL A 74 -11.92 -5.50 -15.44
C VAL A 74 -11.12 -5.65 -16.73
N ASN A 75 -11.86 -5.74 -17.85
CA ASN A 75 -11.34 -5.91 -19.21
C ASN A 75 -10.60 -7.22 -19.48
N LEU A 76 -10.66 -8.22 -18.59
CA LEU A 76 -10.04 -9.53 -18.84
C LEU A 76 -10.68 -10.25 -20.03
N ASP A 77 -11.98 -10.09 -20.22
CA ASP A 77 -12.74 -10.63 -21.35
C ASP A 77 -12.27 -10.06 -22.70
N LYS A 78 -11.69 -8.86 -22.69
CA LYS A 78 -11.15 -8.12 -23.84
C LYS A 78 -9.64 -8.28 -24.03
N ALA A 79 -8.97 -9.05 -23.17
CA ALA A 79 -7.54 -9.32 -23.29
C ALA A 79 -7.26 -10.31 -24.45
N PRO A 80 -6.09 -10.22 -25.11
CA PRO A 80 -5.62 -11.24 -26.03
C PRO A 80 -5.58 -12.62 -25.37
N ARG A 81 -5.99 -13.65 -26.13
CA ARG A 81 -6.06 -15.03 -25.65
C ARG A 81 -5.18 -15.93 -26.50
N ASN A 82 -4.55 -16.91 -25.87
CA ASN A 82 -3.78 -17.93 -26.56
C ASN A 82 -4.71 -18.99 -27.21
N ALA A 83 -4.12 -19.98 -27.88
CA ALA A 83 -4.87 -21.04 -28.58
C ALA A 83 -5.75 -21.90 -27.65
N ARG A 84 -5.50 -21.89 -26.33
CA ARG A 84 -6.34 -22.57 -25.32
C ARG A 84 -7.49 -21.68 -24.82
N GLY A 85 -7.53 -20.42 -25.22
CA GLY A 85 -8.51 -19.44 -24.74
C GLY A 85 -8.12 -18.75 -23.44
N MET A 86 -6.87 -18.92 -22.98
CA MET A 86 -6.35 -18.34 -21.73
C MET A 86 -5.71 -16.98 -21.99
N VAL A 87 -5.74 -16.10 -20.99
CA VAL A 87 -5.02 -14.82 -21.01
C VAL A 87 -3.63 -15.02 -20.42
N GLU A 88 -2.60 -14.71 -21.20
CA GLU A 88 -1.19 -14.88 -20.82
C GLU A 88 -0.59 -13.58 -20.26
N PHE A 89 0.19 -13.71 -19.20
CA PHE A 89 0.96 -12.62 -18.60
C PHE A 89 2.17 -13.18 -17.85
N SER A 90 3.11 -12.31 -17.47
CA SER A 90 4.30 -12.72 -16.74
C SER A 90 4.75 -11.69 -15.73
N SER A 91 5.46 -12.13 -14.70
CA SER A 91 6.00 -11.27 -13.67
C SER A 91 7.40 -11.70 -13.24
N PRO A 92 8.37 -10.79 -13.18
CA PRO A 92 9.64 -11.05 -12.53
C PRO A 92 9.43 -11.23 -11.02
N PHE A 93 10.16 -12.18 -10.44
CA PHE A 93 10.16 -12.45 -9.00
C PHE A 93 11.54 -12.29 -8.40
N PHE A 94 11.54 -12.11 -7.08
CA PHE A 94 12.69 -12.09 -6.20
C PHE A 94 12.40 -13.00 -5.00
N ILE A 95 13.31 -13.91 -4.69
CA ILE A 95 13.22 -14.78 -3.51
C ILE A 95 14.53 -14.73 -2.73
N LEU A 96 14.47 -14.52 -1.43
CA LEU A 96 15.56 -14.82 -0.50
C LEU A 96 15.15 -16.00 0.37
N LYS A 97 15.96 -17.07 0.36
CA LYS A 97 15.68 -18.28 1.14
C LYS A 97 16.95 -18.87 1.76
N PRO A 98 16.82 -19.68 2.82
CA PRO A 98 17.93 -20.53 3.28
C PRO A 98 18.44 -21.42 2.15
N VAL A 99 19.76 -21.60 2.06
CA VAL A 99 20.37 -22.57 1.13
C VAL A 99 19.85 -23.97 1.42
N ASP A 100 19.85 -24.35 2.70
CA ASP A 100 19.17 -25.56 3.19
C ASP A 100 17.76 -25.22 3.67
N ILE A 101 16.76 -25.50 2.83
CA ILE A 101 15.36 -25.16 3.11
C ILE A 101 14.81 -25.88 4.35
N ALA A 102 15.39 -27.01 4.75
CA ALA A 102 14.98 -27.76 5.93
C ALA A 102 15.36 -27.08 7.25
N ARG A 103 16.30 -26.12 7.22
CA ARG A 103 16.71 -25.31 8.37
C ARG A 103 15.93 -24.00 8.50
N GLY A 104 15.09 -23.67 7.52
CA GLY A 104 14.18 -22.53 7.59
C GLY A 104 13.02 -22.76 8.55
N ASN A 105 12.19 -21.74 8.73
CA ASN A 105 10.99 -21.84 9.58
C ASN A 105 9.77 -22.43 8.84
N HIS A 106 9.94 -22.78 7.55
CA HIS A 106 8.86 -23.27 6.66
C HIS A 106 7.72 -22.27 6.46
N LYS A 107 8.02 -20.96 6.50
CA LYS A 107 7.05 -19.87 6.31
C LYS A 107 7.48 -18.95 5.18
N ILE A 108 6.53 -18.62 4.31
CA ILE A 108 6.69 -17.57 3.31
C ILE A 108 6.34 -16.22 3.94
N PHE A 109 7.21 -15.23 3.75
CA PHE A 109 6.93 -13.83 3.98
C PHE A 109 6.90 -13.09 2.63
N TYR A 110 5.71 -13.00 2.07
CA TYR A 110 5.45 -12.39 0.77
C TYR A 110 5.32 -10.88 0.92
N THR A 111 6.31 -10.12 0.47
CA THR A 111 6.32 -8.67 0.60
C THR A 111 6.00 -8.03 -0.73
N ILE A 112 4.83 -7.41 -0.85
CA ILE A 112 4.35 -6.85 -2.13
C ILE A 112 5.10 -5.53 -2.38
N ASN A 113 5.97 -5.51 -3.40
CA ASN A 113 6.74 -4.33 -3.79
C ASN A 113 5.87 -3.07 -3.95
N ASN A 114 6.37 -1.94 -3.48
CA ASN A 114 5.67 -0.67 -3.65
C ASN A 114 6.18 0.03 -4.93
N ARG A 115 5.34 0.07 -5.98
CA ARG A 115 5.70 0.67 -7.29
C ARG A 115 6.97 0.06 -7.88
N GLY A 116 7.11 -1.26 -7.73
CA GLY A 116 8.27 -2.03 -8.14
C GLY A 116 9.46 -2.01 -7.19
N ASN A 117 9.44 -1.20 -6.13
CA ASN A 117 10.51 -1.17 -5.15
C ASN A 117 10.39 -2.32 -4.16
N LYS A 118 11.48 -3.03 -3.89
CA LYS A 118 11.56 -4.08 -2.86
C LYS A 118 11.77 -3.42 -1.52
N ILE A 119 11.00 -3.85 -0.53
CA ILE A 119 10.81 -3.04 0.67
C ILE A 119 10.93 -3.82 1.99
N SER A 120 11.18 -5.13 1.93
CA SER A 120 11.22 -6.01 3.10
C SER A 120 12.47 -5.80 3.94
N ILE A 121 13.64 -5.99 3.35
CA ILE A 121 14.92 -6.04 4.07
C ILE A 121 15.18 -4.77 4.90
N GLY A 122 15.08 -3.59 4.27
CA GLY A 122 15.35 -2.32 4.95
C GLY A 122 14.42 -2.03 6.14
N ARG A 123 13.18 -2.54 6.13
CA ARG A 123 12.22 -2.33 7.23
C ARG A 123 12.41 -3.25 8.42
N PHE A 124 12.96 -4.43 8.21
CA PHE A 124 13.06 -5.43 9.27
C PHE A 124 14.48 -5.67 9.75
N ASN A 125 15.52 -5.27 9.03
CA ASN A 125 16.90 -5.68 9.36
C ASN A 125 17.83 -4.53 9.77
N PHE A 126 17.33 -3.33 10.09
CA PHE A 126 18.17 -2.14 10.28
C PHE A 126 19.15 -1.90 9.11
N ALA A 127 18.67 -2.11 7.88
CA ALA A 127 19.42 -1.89 6.65
C ALA A 127 18.80 -0.72 5.84
N GLN A 128 19.60 -0.08 4.99
CA GLN A 128 19.06 0.88 4.03
C GLN A 128 18.18 0.17 3.01
N GLU A 129 17.12 0.84 2.54
CA GLU A 129 16.26 0.26 1.49
C GLU A 129 17.04 0.10 0.18
N SER A 130 16.88 -1.06 -0.47
CA SER A 130 17.57 -1.40 -1.71
C SER A 130 16.68 -2.29 -2.58
N ASN A 131 16.65 -2.00 -3.88
CA ASN A 131 15.97 -2.84 -4.87
C ASN A 131 16.82 -4.00 -5.37
N ASP A 132 18.10 -4.04 -5.02
CA ASP A 132 19.03 -5.10 -5.39
C ASP A 132 19.82 -5.61 -4.18
N PRO A 133 19.15 -6.05 -3.09
CA PRO A 133 19.85 -6.49 -1.90
C PRO A 133 20.67 -7.75 -2.19
N LEU A 134 21.96 -7.72 -1.87
CA LEU A 134 22.88 -8.85 -2.10
C LEU A 134 24.05 -8.90 -1.11
N THR A 135 24.45 -7.76 -0.55
CA THR A 135 25.66 -7.60 0.26
C THR A 135 25.42 -7.83 1.75
N VAL A 136 26.50 -7.88 2.53
CA VAL A 136 26.42 -7.91 4.01
C VAL A 136 25.74 -6.66 4.55
N ALA A 137 25.96 -5.50 3.94
CA ALA A 137 25.31 -4.25 4.35
C ALA A 137 23.79 -4.31 4.10
N ASP A 138 23.37 -4.92 2.99
CA ASP A 138 21.95 -5.14 2.71
C ASP A 138 21.32 -6.07 3.75
N ALA A 139 22.05 -7.09 4.24
CA ALA A 139 21.52 -7.99 5.26
C ALA A 139 21.20 -7.30 6.59
N GLY A 140 21.87 -6.18 6.90
CA GLY A 140 21.78 -5.51 8.19
C GLY A 140 22.10 -6.46 9.35
N ASP A 141 21.22 -6.54 10.34
CA ASP A 141 21.35 -7.52 11.44
C ASP A 141 20.71 -8.89 11.14
N GLY A 142 20.19 -9.08 9.93
CA GLY A 142 19.64 -10.34 9.45
C GLY A 142 18.43 -10.86 10.23
N PHE A 143 17.64 -10.02 10.91
CA PHE A 143 16.50 -10.45 11.73
C PHE A 143 15.57 -11.44 11.02
N LEU A 144 15.08 -11.13 9.81
CA LEU A 144 14.21 -12.04 9.05
C LEU A 144 14.89 -13.39 8.74
N MET A 145 16.20 -13.36 8.46
CA MET A 145 16.96 -14.55 8.11
C MET A 145 17.24 -15.43 9.33
N ARG A 146 17.56 -14.81 10.48
CA ARG A 146 17.73 -15.49 11.78
C ARG A 146 16.43 -16.18 12.21
N LEU A 147 15.28 -15.62 11.86
CA LEU A 147 13.96 -16.24 12.08
C LEU A 147 13.60 -17.30 11.05
N GLY A 148 14.40 -17.50 9.99
CA GLY A 148 14.22 -18.60 9.04
C GLY A 148 13.21 -18.34 7.90
N TYR A 149 12.75 -17.11 7.71
CA TYR A 149 11.73 -16.79 6.69
C TYR A 149 12.26 -16.92 5.27
N THR A 150 11.43 -17.48 4.38
CA THR A 150 11.59 -17.28 2.93
C THR A 150 10.90 -15.98 2.55
N ILE A 151 11.65 -15.01 2.03
CA ILE A 151 11.12 -13.72 1.59
C ILE A 151 10.82 -13.79 0.10
N VAL A 152 9.63 -13.39 -0.32
CA VAL A 152 9.16 -13.46 -1.72
C VAL A 152 8.61 -12.10 -2.15
N ASP A 153 8.92 -11.68 -3.37
CA ASP A 153 8.35 -10.48 -3.99
C ASP A 153 8.15 -10.71 -5.51
N THR A 154 7.09 -10.17 -6.08
CA THR A 154 6.76 -10.29 -7.52
C THR A 154 6.20 -8.99 -8.06
N GLY A 155 6.61 -8.57 -9.26
CA GLY A 155 6.04 -7.39 -9.90
C GLY A 155 4.53 -7.50 -10.10
N TRP A 156 3.73 -6.58 -9.55
CA TRP A 156 2.27 -6.58 -9.73
C TRP A 156 1.77 -5.37 -10.54
N GLN A 157 2.48 -4.24 -10.46
CA GLN A 157 2.03 -2.97 -11.06
C GLN A 157 2.56 -2.82 -12.49
N GLY A 158 1.66 -2.87 -13.47
CA GLY A 158 2.02 -2.91 -14.89
C GLY A 158 2.58 -1.61 -15.47
N ASP A 159 2.27 -0.44 -14.93
CA ASP A 159 2.65 0.86 -15.50
C ASP A 159 4.00 1.39 -14.98
N VAL A 160 4.71 0.66 -14.11
CA VAL A 160 6.05 1.05 -13.63
C VAL A 160 7.03 1.17 -14.81
N ALA A 161 7.74 2.29 -14.89
CA ALA A 161 8.78 2.48 -15.91
C ALA A 161 10.05 1.64 -15.59
N PRO A 162 10.79 1.16 -16.59
CA PRO A 162 12.04 0.43 -16.35
C PRO A 162 13.09 1.27 -15.59
N GLY A 163 13.92 0.60 -14.78
CA GLY A 163 15.06 1.21 -14.09
C GLY A 163 15.08 0.99 -12.58
N GLY A 164 16.24 1.23 -11.96
CA GLY A 164 16.44 1.16 -10.50
C GLY A 164 16.23 -0.24 -9.89
N ALA A 165 16.46 -1.31 -10.66
CA ALA A 165 16.23 -2.71 -10.26
C ALA A 165 14.81 -3.01 -9.75
N ARG A 166 13.83 -2.19 -10.15
CA ARG A 166 12.41 -2.40 -9.84
C ARG A 166 11.86 -3.62 -10.56
N ILE A 167 10.92 -4.32 -9.93
CA ILE A 167 10.22 -5.48 -10.51
C ILE A 167 8.78 -5.10 -10.88
N PHE A 168 8.35 -5.41 -12.10
CA PHE A 168 7.02 -5.10 -12.61
C PHE A 168 6.61 -6.11 -13.68
N PRO A 169 5.33 -6.45 -13.79
CA PRO A 169 4.86 -7.50 -14.70
C PRO A 169 4.73 -6.99 -16.13
N THR A 170 4.67 -7.95 -17.05
CA THR A 170 4.14 -7.73 -18.40
C THR A 170 2.67 -8.11 -18.41
N LEU A 171 1.79 -7.11 -18.49
CA LEU A 171 0.35 -7.30 -18.54
C LEU A 171 -0.18 -7.07 -19.96
N PRO A 172 -1.21 -7.82 -20.40
CA PRO A 172 -1.86 -7.58 -21.68
C PRO A 172 -2.59 -6.23 -21.71
N VAL A 173 -2.71 -5.70 -22.92
CA VAL A 173 -3.55 -4.54 -23.24
C VAL A 173 -4.89 -5.06 -23.75
N ALA A 174 -5.99 -4.55 -23.21
CA ALA A 174 -7.32 -4.88 -23.69
C ALA A 174 -7.68 -4.10 -24.96
N THR A 175 -8.36 -4.77 -25.89
CA THR A 175 -8.81 -4.21 -27.17
C THR A 175 -10.29 -4.48 -27.40
N GLN A 176 -10.88 -3.77 -28.35
CA GLN A 176 -12.23 -4.10 -28.83
C GLN A 176 -12.23 -5.48 -29.53
N PRO A 177 -13.41 -6.13 -29.71
CA PRO A 177 -13.52 -7.42 -30.41
C PRO A 177 -12.98 -7.41 -31.85
N ASP A 178 -12.99 -6.26 -32.52
CA ASP A 178 -12.44 -6.08 -33.87
C ASP A 178 -10.93 -5.79 -33.89
N GLY A 179 -10.28 -5.79 -32.72
CA GLY A 179 -8.85 -5.48 -32.55
C GLY A 179 -8.53 -3.99 -32.46
N SER A 180 -9.51 -3.09 -32.58
CA SER A 180 -9.28 -1.66 -32.43
C SER A 180 -9.01 -1.26 -30.97
N PRO A 181 -8.31 -0.13 -30.71
CA PRO A 181 -8.07 0.35 -29.36
C PRO A 181 -9.36 0.63 -28.58
N ILE A 182 -9.39 0.26 -27.30
CA ILE A 182 -10.36 0.84 -26.37
C ILE A 182 -9.94 2.28 -26.11
N VAL A 183 -10.88 3.21 -26.25
CA VAL A 183 -10.68 4.65 -26.01
C VAL A 183 -11.69 5.13 -24.97
N ALA A 184 -11.20 5.81 -23.92
CA ALA A 184 -12.05 6.44 -22.92
C ALA A 184 -11.39 7.70 -22.36
N ALA A 185 -12.18 8.59 -21.76
CA ALA A 185 -11.64 9.73 -21.05
C ALA A 185 -10.89 9.27 -19.78
N VAL A 186 -9.72 9.83 -19.53
CA VAL A 186 -8.99 9.67 -18.26
C VAL A 186 -8.71 11.05 -17.69
N ARG A 187 -8.53 11.12 -16.37
CA ARG A 187 -8.29 12.35 -15.62
C ARG A 187 -6.92 12.30 -14.95
N ILE A 188 -6.13 13.35 -15.11
CA ILE A 188 -4.83 13.53 -14.46
C ILE A 188 -4.80 14.86 -13.72
N GLU A 189 -4.16 14.89 -12.56
CA GLU A 189 -3.85 16.12 -11.84
C GLU A 189 -2.34 16.31 -11.60
N TYR A 190 -1.85 17.47 -12.00
CA TYR A 190 -0.49 17.94 -11.76
C TYR A 190 -0.49 18.95 -10.60
N SER A 191 0.40 18.71 -9.65
CA SER A 191 0.65 19.57 -8.48
C SER A 191 2.16 19.72 -8.28
N ASP A 192 2.60 20.39 -7.22
CA ASP A 192 4.02 20.39 -6.82
C ASP A 192 4.60 19.01 -6.50
N ARG A 193 3.78 17.96 -6.44
CA ARG A 193 4.27 16.57 -6.42
C ARG A 193 4.93 16.16 -7.73
N THR A 194 4.47 16.73 -8.85
CA THR A 194 4.89 16.39 -10.22
C THR A 194 5.58 17.57 -10.92
N ILE A 195 5.28 18.80 -10.50
CA ILE A 195 5.81 20.03 -11.07
C ILE A 195 7.05 20.44 -10.26
N PRO A 196 8.24 20.56 -10.87
CA PRO A 196 9.42 21.08 -10.19
C PRO A 196 9.15 22.49 -9.63
N GLN A 197 9.80 22.84 -8.52
CA GLN A 197 9.57 24.15 -7.88
C GLN A 197 9.87 25.35 -8.79
N ALA A 198 10.86 25.21 -9.69
CA ALA A 198 11.18 26.22 -10.69
C ALA A 198 10.14 26.34 -11.83
N GLY A 199 9.15 25.44 -11.87
CA GLY A 199 8.23 25.26 -12.99
C GLY A 199 8.82 24.42 -14.12
N THR A 200 7.98 24.11 -15.11
CA THR A 200 8.37 23.40 -16.33
C THR A 200 7.36 23.67 -17.44
N PHE A 201 7.77 23.60 -18.71
CA PHE A 201 6.83 23.64 -19.83
C PHE A 201 6.25 22.26 -20.17
N THR A 202 6.92 21.18 -19.74
CA THR A 202 6.62 19.81 -20.16
C THR A 202 6.47 18.88 -18.96
N LEU A 203 5.46 18.02 -19.02
CA LEU A 203 5.26 16.89 -18.13
C LEU A 203 4.90 15.65 -18.97
N THR A 204 5.16 14.45 -18.44
CA THR A 204 4.49 13.25 -18.96
C THR A 204 2.99 13.36 -18.66
N LEU A 205 2.14 12.69 -19.45
CA LEU A 205 0.70 12.65 -19.17
C LEU A 205 0.42 12.03 -17.80
N GLU A 206 1.25 11.13 -17.30
CA GLU A 206 1.20 10.59 -15.92
C GLU A 206 1.73 11.57 -14.85
N GLY A 207 2.44 12.62 -15.24
CA GLY A 207 3.05 13.60 -14.34
C GLY A 207 4.36 13.14 -13.69
N SER A 208 4.77 11.89 -13.88
CA SER A 208 6.06 11.37 -13.47
C SER A 208 6.68 10.49 -14.56
N THR A 209 8.00 10.51 -14.68
CA THR A 209 8.76 9.59 -15.54
C THR A 209 8.97 8.22 -14.91
N ALA A 210 8.62 8.05 -13.62
CA ALA A 210 8.72 6.78 -12.92
C ALA A 210 7.69 5.74 -13.38
N PHE A 211 6.69 6.17 -14.15
CA PHE A 211 5.53 5.42 -14.62
C PHE A 211 5.24 5.73 -16.10
N ARG A 212 4.55 4.81 -16.76
CA ARG A 212 4.20 4.88 -18.18
C ARG A 212 2.83 5.54 -18.33
N SER A 213 2.77 6.66 -19.05
CA SER A 213 1.51 7.30 -19.44
C SER A 213 0.65 6.40 -20.31
N TYR A 214 -0.67 6.42 -20.11
CA TYR A 214 -1.59 6.03 -21.17
C TYR A 214 -1.53 7.06 -22.30
N GLU A 215 -1.35 6.59 -23.53
CA GLU A 215 -1.27 7.46 -24.69
C GLU A 215 -2.61 8.18 -24.95
N THR A 216 -2.56 9.44 -25.39
CA THR A 216 -3.74 10.06 -25.98
C THR A 216 -4.12 9.37 -27.30
N ALA A 217 -5.42 9.14 -27.49
CA ALA A 217 -6.01 8.66 -28.73
C ALA A 217 -6.14 9.78 -29.77
N ASP A 218 -6.14 11.05 -29.32
CA ASP A 218 -6.33 12.23 -30.17
C ASP A 218 -5.42 13.37 -29.70
N THR A 219 -4.60 13.90 -30.60
CA THR A 219 -3.71 15.04 -30.32
C THR A 219 -4.39 16.40 -30.51
N ASN A 220 -5.64 16.44 -30.99
CA ASN A 220 -6.43 17.67 -31.07
C ASN A 220 -6.89 18.09 -29.66
N THR A 221 -6.26 19.13 -29.13
CA THR A 221 -6.56 19.68 -27.79
C THR A 221 -7.97 20.23 -27.63
N ALA A 222 -8.73 20.44 -28.72
CA ALA A 222 -10.15 20.79 -28.64
C ALA A 222 -11.04 19.63 -28.15
N HIS A 223 -10.54 18.39 -28.19
CA HIS A 223 -11.25 17.19 -27.71
C HIS A 223 -10.82 16.77 -26.29
N ALA A 224 -10.07 17.64 -25.61
CA ALA A 224 -9.60 17.45 -24.24
C ALA A 224 -9.78 18.75 -23.45
N THR A 225 -9.73 18.66 -22.13
CA THR A 225 -9.87 19.84 -21.25
C THR A 225 -8.66 19.97 -20.35
N LEU A 226 -8.10 21.17 -20.26
CA LEU A 226 -7.09 21.53 -19.28
C LEU A 226 -7.63 22.67 -18.42
N THR A 227 -7.60 22.52 -17.10
CA THR A 227 -7.97 23.59 -16.16
C THR A 227 -6.86 23.85 -15.16
N VAL A 228 -6.86 25.04 -14.57
CA VAL A 228 -5.95 25.44 -13.49
C VAL A 228 -6.74 25.99 -12.30
N ARG A 229 -6.26 25.74 -11.09
CA ARG A 229 -6.81 26.29 -9.84
C ARG A 229 -5.73 26.50 -8.78
N ASP A 230 -6.04 27.35 -7.79
CA ASP A 230 -5.11 27.71 -6.71
C ASP A 230 -5.16 26.74 -5.53
N SER A 231 -6.32 26.11 -5.32
CA SER A 231 -6.55 25.16 -4.23
C SER A 231 -7.52 24.07 -4.68
N VAL A 232 -7.58 22.98 -3.91
CA VAL A 232 -8.42 21.81 -4.21
C VAL A 232 -9.89 22.20 -4.40
N ASN A 233 -10.42 23.06 -3.52
CA ASN A 233 -11.79 23.57 -3.54
C ASN A 233 -11.95 24.88 -4.33
N GLY A 234 -10.87 25.37 -4.96
CA GLY A 234 -10.88 26.62 -5.72
C GLY A 234 -11.60 26.48 -7.07
N PRO A 235 -12.02 27.59 -7.69
CA PRO A 235 -12.66 27.55 -9.00
C PRO A 235 -11.69 27.02 -10.06
N LYS A 236 -12.17 26.11 -10.89
CA LYS A 236 -11.43 25.63 -12.08
C LYS A 236 -11.51 26.68 -13.18
N VAL A 237 -10.36 27.19 -13.61
CA VAL A 237 -10.25 28.13 -14.75
C VAL A 237 -9.79 27.36 -15.98
N PRO A 238 -10.57 27.32 -17.07
CA PRO A 238 -10.16 26.65 -18.30
C PRO A 238 -8.93 27.30 -18.94
N ILE A 239 -8.00 26.48 -19.42
CA ILE A 239 -6.91 26.88 -20.31
C ILE A 239 -7.33 26.56 -21.73
N ALA A 240 -7.40 27.58 -22.59
CA ALA A 240 -7.83 27.44 -23.98
C ALA A 240 -7.01 26.39 -24.75
N SER A 241 -7.65 25.64 -25.65
CA SER A 241 -7.03 24.53 -26.39
C SER A 241 -5.83 24.95 -27.25
N ASN A 242 -5.75 26.22 -27.66
CA ASN A 242 -4.62 26.77 -28.41
C ASN A 242 -3.44 27.22 -27.54
N ARG A 243 -3.49 27.00 -26.22
CA ARG A 243 -2.46 27.42 -25.26
C ARG A 243 -1.63 26.26 -24.70
N TRP A 244 -1.82 25.06 -25.22
CA TRP A 244 -1.09 23.85 -24.87
C TRP A 244 -1.18 22.85 -26.01
N ALA A 245 -0.37 21.79 -25.96
CA ALA A 245 -0.37 20.72 -26.95
C ALA A 245 -0.01 19.37 -26.32
N PHE A 246 -0.45 18.28 -26.93
CA PHE A 246 0.13 16.97 -26.67
C PHE A 246 1.52 16.89 -27.33
N GLY A 247 2.55 16.70 -26.51
CA GLY A 247 3.94 16.77 -26.94
C GLY A 247 4.88 17.33 -25.87
N SER A 248 6.15 17.40 -26.22
CA SER A 248 7.22 17.89 -25.35
C SER A 248 7.76 19.20 -25.88
N CYS A 249 8.00 20.18 -25.00
CA CYS A 249 8.51 21.50 -25.35
C CYS A 249 9.39 22.07 -24.23
N PRO A 250 10.53 21.42 -23.90
CA PRO A 250 11.33 21.78 -22.72
C PRO A 250 11.84 23.23 -22.73
N GLY A 251 12.03 23.84 -23.92
CA GLY A 251 12.40 25.25 -24.09
C GLY A 251 11.22 26.19 -24.38
N GLY A 252 9.99 25.77 -24.06
CA GLY A 252 8.78 26.52 -24.38
C GLY A 252 8.22 26.22 -25.78
N PRO A 253 7.15 26.92 -26.20
CA PRO A 253 6.33 26.56 -27.38
C PRO A 253 7.11 26.40 -28.69
N ALA A 254 8.17 27.19 -28.87
CA ALA A 254 9.03 27.13 -30.06
C ALA A 254 9.80 25.80 -30.21
N THR A 255 9.88 25.02 -29.13
CA THR A 255 10.57 23.71 -29.10
C THR A 255 9.62 22.52 -29.13
N LEU A 256 8.32 22.75 -29.44
CA LEU A 256 7.30 21.72 -29.42
C LEU A 256 7.62 20.57 -30.41
N VAL A 257 7.70 19.37 -29.85
CA VAL A 257 7.74 18.10 -30.57
C VAL A 257 6.48 17.32 -30.19
N PRO A 258 5.50 17.18 -31.10
CA PRO A 258 4.28 16.41 -30.85
C PRO A 258 4.57 14.96 -30.47
N ASN A 259 3.87 14.45 -29.46
CA ASN A 259 3.85 13.04 -29.09
C ASN A 259 2.57 12.73 -28.29
N THR A 260 2.33 11.46 -28.01
CA THR A 260 1.09 10.97 -27.40
C THR A 260 1.17 10.77 -25.89
N THR A 261 2.33 11.01 -25.26
CA THR A 261 2.61 10.64 -23.86
C THR A 261 3.01 11.81 -22.98
N HIS A 262 3.10 13.01 -23.53
CA HIS A 262 3.46 14.24 -22.84
C HIS A 262 2.44 15.36 -23.08
N ILE A 263 2.48 16.35 -22.19
CA ILE A 263 1.78 17.61 -22.32
C ILE A 263 2.77 18.77 -22.27
N CYS A 264 2.59 19.70 -23.19
CA CYS A 264 3.30 20.96 -23.29
C CYS A 264 2.34 22.11 -22.95
N LEU A 265 2.57 22.83 -21.86
CA LEU A 265 1.81 24.03 -21.51
C LEU A 265 2.61 25.28 -21.89
N PHE A 266 2.07 26.11 -22.78
CA PHE A 266 2.85 27.18 -23.41
C PHE A 266 3.28 28.31 -22.47
N ASP A 267 2.57 28.50 -21.36
CA ASP A 267 2.93 29.47 -20.31
C ASP A 267 3.67 28.83 -19.14
N GLY A 268 3.94 27.53 -19.21
CA GLY A 268 4.58 26.77 -18.15
C GLY A 268 3.64 26.37 -17.02
N PHE A 269 3.90 25.17 -16.49
CA PHE A 269 3.36 24.69 -15.23
C PHE A 269 4.07 25.34 -14.06
N ARG A 270 3.30 25.79 -13.07
CA ARG A 270 3.79 26.37 -11.81
C ARG A 270 3.49 25.46 -10.64
N ALA A 271 4.46 25.26 -9.76
CA ALA A 271 4.33 24.37 -8.59
C ALA A 271 3.29 24.88 -7.56
N ASP A 272 2.99 26.18 -7.55
CA ASP A 272 1.99 26.76 -6.66
C ASP A 272 0.54 26.63 -7.18
N LYS A 273 0.31 25.89 -8.28
CA LYS A 273 -0.99 25.65 -8.90
C LYS A 273 -1.34 24.17 -8.95
N LEU A 274 -2.63 23.89 -9.14
CA LEU A 274 -3.16 22.58 -9.50
C LEU A 274 -3.68 22.64 -10.93
N TYR A 275 -3.24 21.71 -11.77
CA TYR A 275 -3.69 21.57 -13.15
C TYR A 275 -4.42 20.25 -13.32
N GLU A 276 -5.58 20.27 -13.97
CA GLU A 276 -6.37 19.06 -14.24
C GLU A 276 -6.53 18.89 -15.75
N LEU A 277 -6.08 17.74 -16.26
CA LEU A 277 -6.22 17.32 -17.64
C LEU A 277 -7.25 16.18 -17.72
N ILE A 278 -8.21 16.31 -18.63
CA ILE A 278 -9.09 15.22 -19.03
C ILE A 278 -8.92 15.02 -20.54
N TYR A 279 -8.53 13.81 -20.96
CA TYR A 279 -8.22 13.52 -22.36
C TYR A 279 -8.64 12.11 -22.76
N PRO A 280 -8.90 11.85 -24.05
CA PRO A 280 -9.19 10.50 -24.54
C PRO A 280 -7.91 9.67 -24.53
N ALA A 281 -7.75 8.75 -23.60
CA ALA A 281 -6.66 7.77 -23.60
C ALA A 281 -7.03 6.52 -24.39
N LYS A 282 -6.02 5.76 -24.83
CA LYS A 282 -6.20 4.46 -25.50
C LYS A 282 -5.38 3.35 -24.86
N ASN A 283 -5.76 2.10 -25.14
CA ASN A 283 -5.00 0.90 -24.80
C ASN A 283 -4.86 0.67 -23.27
N PRO A 284 -5.97 0.45 -22.54
CA PRO A 284 -5.92 0.16 -21.11
C PRO A 284 -5.22 -1.18 -20.86
N MET A 285 -4.28 -1.20 -19.92
CA MET A 285 -3.70 -2.44 -19.41
C MET A 285 -4.75 -3.15 -18.56
N VAL A 286 -4.76 -4.49 -18.59
CA VAL A 286 -5.59 -5.30 -17.67
C VAL A 286 -4.90 -5.33 -16.30
N MET A 287 -4.89 -4.18 -15.61
CA MET A 287 -4.11 -3.96 -14.39
C MET A 287 -4.54 -4.87 -13.24
N GLY A 288 -5.81 -5.28 -13.20
CA GLY A 288 -6.32 -6.24 -12.20
C GLY A 288 -5.64 -7.61 -12.22
N LEU A 289 -4.95 -7.99 -13.32
CA LEU A 289 -4.09 -9.19 -13.33
C LEU A 289 -2.93 -9.09 -12.33
N GLY A 290 -2.54 -7.88 -11.90
CA GLY A 290 -1.61 -7.70 -10.79
C GLY A 290 -2.09 -8.36 -9.49
N TYR A 291 -3.40 -8.49 -9.26
CA TYR A 291 -3.98 -9.25 -8.15
C TYR A 291 -3.82 -10.77 -8.33
N ALA A 292 -4.00 -11.26 -9.56
CA ALA A 292 -3.78 -12.66 -9.90
C ALA A 292 -2.30 -13.07 -9.76
N VAL A 293 -1.33 -12.20 -10.11
CA VAL A 293 0.10 -12.46 -9.90
C VAL A 293 0.38 -12.88 -8.45
N THR A 294 -0.11 -12.09 -7.49
CA THR A 294 0.12 -12.35 -6.06
C THR A 294 -0.57 -13.63 -5.58
N ARG A 295 -1.81 -13.87 -6.04
CA ARG A 295 -2.57 -15.10 -5.74
C ARG A 295 -1.84 -16.35 -6.27
N ASP A 296 -1.47 -16.32 -7.54
CA ASP A 296 -1.01 -17.50 -8.27
C ASP A 296 0.42 -17.88 -7.89
N VAL A 297 1.33 -16.90 -7.77
CA VAL A 297 2.71 -17.15 -7.32
C VAL A 297 2.71 -17.57 -5.85
N GLY A 298 1.93 -16.89 -5.00
CA GLY A 298 1.78 -17.28 -3.59
C GLY A 298 1.27 -18.71 -3.43
N SER A 299 0.25 -19.12 -4.21
CA SER A 299 -0.27 -20.48 -4.17
C SER A 299 0.71 -21.51 -4.75
N PHE A 300 1.35 -21.22 -5.88
CA PHE A 300 2.35 -22.10 -6.50
C PHE A 300 3.47 -22.42 -5.51
N LEU A 301 4.08 -21.38 -4.94
CA LEU A 301 5.22 -21.52 -4.03
C LEU A 301 4.86 -22.29 -2.76
N ARG A 302 3.61 -22.20 -2.29
CA ARG A 302 3.11 -22.92 -1.11
C ARG A 302 2.77 -24.39 -1.40
N ASN A 303 2.17 -24.68 -2.56
CA ASN A 303 1.41 -25.92 -2.76
C ASN A 303 1.96 -26.85 -3.84
N GLN A 304 2.76 -26.37 -4.79
CA GLN A 304 3.17 -27.14 -5.97
C GLN A 304 4.66 -27.41 -5.96
N THR A 305 5.08 -28.65 -6.22
CA THR A 305 6.51 -29.01 -6.24
C THR A 305 7.20 -28.67 -7.57
N ARG A 306 6.43 -28.42 -8.62
CA ARG A 306 6.89 -28.11 -9.97
C ARG A 306 5.82 -27.38 -10.75
N ASP A 307 6.23 -26.63 -11.77
CA ASP A 307 5.33 -26.04 -12.76
C ASP A 307 4.87 -27.07 -13.81
N ASP A 308 4.04 -26.65 -14.76
CA ASP A 308 3.45 -27.52 -15.77
C ASP A 308 4.46 -28.05 -16.81
N VAL A 309 5.62 -27.39 -16.94
CA VAL A 309 6.71 -27.85 -17.83
C VAL A 309 7.81 -28.61 -17.08
N GLY A 310 7.65 -28.82 -15.77
CA GLY A 310 8.51 -29.64 -14.93
C GLY A 310 9.66 -28.90 -14.24
N ASN A 311 9.75 -27.57 -14.28
CA ASN A 311 10.73 -26.84 -13.48
C ASN A 311 10.38 -27.00 -11.99
N PRO A 312 11.37 -27.27 -11.12
CA PRO A 312 11.13 -27.46 -9.70
C PRO A 312 10.73 -26.13 -9.03
N ASN A 313 9.80 -26.19 -8.08
CA ASN A 313 9.57 -25.09 -7.14
C ASN A 313 10.80 -25.00 -6.21
N PRO A 314 11.48 -23.84 -6.12
CA PRO A 314 12.70 -23.68 -5.31
C PRO A 314 12.49 -23.80 -3.80
N LEU A 315 11.24 -23.79 -3.34
CA LEU A 315 10.89 -23.97 -1.93
C LEU A 315 10.58 -25.43 -1.58
N SER A 316 10.74 -26.36 -2.53
CA SER A 316 10.43 -27.76 -2.28
C SER A 316 11.42 -28.42 -1.33
N LEU A 317 10.93 -28.92 -0.19
CA LEU A 317 11.71 -29.70 0.76
C LEU A 317 12.16 -31.05 0.17
N THR A 318 11.31 -31.66 -0.65
CA THR A 318 11.64 -32.88 -1.43
C THR A 318 10.98 -32.81 -2.80
N PRO A 319 11.36 -33.67 -3.77
CA PRO A 319 10.70 -33.70 -5.08
C PRO A 319 9.18 -33.97 -5.07
N ALA A 320 8.63 -34.42 -3.93
CA ALA A 320 7.22 -34.77 -3.75
C ALA A 320 6.50 -33.92 -2.70
N HIS A 321 7.19 -33.01 -2.00
CA HIS A 321 6.60 -32.23 -0.92
C HIS A 321 7.25 -30.84 -0.82
N VAL A 322 6.42 -29.79 -0.87
CA VAL A 322 6.90 -28.41 -0.74
C VAL A 322 7.42 -28.14 0.67
N GLY A 323 6.64 -28.47 1.70
CA GLY A 323 7.05 -28.28 3.08
C GLY A 323 6.85 -26.87 3.63
N ILE A 324 6.10 -25.98 2.97
CA ILE A 324 5.66 -24.70 3.55
C ILE A 324 4.41 -24.91 4.42
N ARG A 325 4.46 -24.46 5.67
CA ARG A 325 3.36 -24.57 6.65
C ARG A 325 2.48 -23.32 6.72
N ARG A 326 3.09 -22.15 6.58
CA ARG A 326 2.42 -20.85 6.70
C ARG A 326 2.86 -19.90 5.58
N SER A 327 1.94 -19.03 5.20
CA SER A 327 2.20 -17.97 4.22
C SER A 327 1.61 -16.66 4.70
N TYR A 328 2.47 -15.64 4.81
CA TYR A 328 2.11 -14.30 5.26
C TYR A 328 2.33 -13.30 4.12
N SER A 329 1.49 -12.27 4.06
CA SER A 329 1.64 -11.19 3.10
C SER A 329 1.78 -9.84 3.81
N LEU A 330 2.76 -9.03 3.42
CA LEU A 330 2.94 -7.64 3.85
C LEU A 330 2.82 -6.70 2.65
N GLY A 331 2.01 -5.66 2.80
CA GLY A 331 1.94 -4.50 1.93
C GLY A 331 2.13 -3.24 2.76
N VAL A 332 2.76 -2.21 2.18
CA VAL A 332 3.04 -0.94 2.86
C VAL A 332 2.63 0.21 1.96
N SER A 333 1.95 1.23 2.50
CA SER A 333 1.45 2.39 1.76
C SER A 333 0.48 1.94 0.65
N SER A 334 0.76 2.26 -0.62
CA SER A 334 -0.07 1.81 -1.75
C SER A 334 -0.26 0.29 -1.81
N THR A 335 0.70 -0.52 -1.37
CA THR A 335 0.49 -1.98 -1.32
C THR A 335 -0.30 -2.46 -0.08
N GLY A 336 -0.42 -1.63 0.96
CA GLY A 336 -1.44 -1.84 1.99
C GLY A 336 -2.84 -1.58 1.41
N MET A 337 -2.99 -0.54 0.59
CA MET A 337 -4.26 -0.25 -0.11
C MET A 337 -4.61 -1.35 -1.12
N TYR A 338 -3.59 -1.88 -1.81
CA TYR A 338 -3.69 -3.05 -2.68
C TYR A 338 -4.24 -4.25 -1.91
N GLN A 339 -3.72 -4.55 -0.72
CA GLN A 339 -4.15 -5.71 0.06
C GLN A 339 -5.60 -5.58 0.52
N ARG A 340 -6.05 -4.38 0.90
CA ARG A 340 -7.46 -4.14 1.24
C ARG A 340 -8.37 -4.44 0.05
N ASP A 341 -7.97 -4.01 -1.15
CA ASP A 341 -8.73 -4.27 -2.38
C ASP A 341 -8.65 -5.74 -2.81
N TRP A 342 -7.46 -6.35 -2.72
CA TRP A 342 -7.20 -7.76 -3.01
C TRP A 342 -8.04 -8.71 -2.13
N LEU A 343 -8.16 -8.41 -0.83
CA LEU A 343 -9.04 -9.13 0.09
C LEU A 343 -10.51 -8.95 -0.30
N TYR A 344 -10.94 -7.71 -0.53
CA TYR A 344 -12.33 -7.39 -0.88
C TYR A 344 -12.79 -8.13 -2.14
N LEU A 345 -11.94 -8.12 -3.18
CA LEU A 345 -12.17 -8.79 -4.46
C LEU A 345 -12.05 -10.33 -4.36
N GLY A 346 -11.58 -10.87 -3.24
CA GLY A 346 -11.56 -12.31 -2.98
C GLY A 346 -10.32 -13.06 -3.48
N PHE A 347 -9.22 -12.36 -3.80
CA PHE A 347 -8.01 -13.00 -4.34
C PHE A 347 -7.22 -13.84 -3.32
N ASN A 348 -7.63 -13.93 -2.05
CA ASN A 348 -7.07 -14.90 -1.10
C ASN A 348 -7.54 -16.34 -1.33
N GLU A 349 -8.36 -16.56 -2.36
CA GLU A 349 -8.80 -17.87 -2.84
C GLU A 349 -8.13 -18.17 -4.17
N ASP A 350 -7.39 -19.27 -4.26
CA ASP A 350 -6.85 -19.76 -5.53
C ASP A 350 -7.91 -20.55 -6.35
N GLU A 351 -7.59 -20.88 -7.60
CA GLU A 351 -8.50 -21.62 -8.49
C GLU A 351 -8.77 -23.08 -8.08
N ALA A 352 -8.06 -23.56 -7.06
CA ALA A 352 -8.36 -24.83 -6.39
C ALA A 352 -9.17 -24.62 -5.10
N HIS A 353 -9.74 -23.42 -4.90
CA HIS A 353 -10.50 -22.98 -3.72
C HIS A 353 -9.73 -23.08 -2.39
N ARG A 354 -8.40 -22.91 -2.44
CA ARG A 354 -7.54 -22.91 -1.25
C ARG A 354 -7.20 -21.49 -0.84
N LYS A 355 -7.03 -21.31 0.47
CA LYS A 355 -6.50 -20.07 1.05
C LYS A 355 -5.04 -19.87 0.64
N VAL A 356 -4.70 -18.69 0.10
CA VAL A 356 -3.33 -18.36 -0.32
C VAL A 356 -2.46 -17.96 0.88
N PHE A 357 -2.85 -16.90 1.60
CA PHE A 357 -2.18 -16.41 2.80
C PHE A 357 -3.00 -16.69 4.05
N ASP A 358 -2.32 -17.17 5.09
CA ASP A 358 -2.90 -17.33 6.43
C ASP A 358 -3.00 -15.98 7.14
N VAL A 359 -2.10 -15.04 6.80
CA VAL A 359 -2.10 -13.67 7.32
C VAL A 359 -1.90 -12.64 6.24
N VAL A 360 -2.68 -11.57 6.29
CA VAL A 360 -2.47 -10.35 5.51
C VAL A 360 -2.21 -9.18 6.46
N TRP A 361 -1.03 -8.59 6.35
CA TRP A 361 -0.63 -7.40 7.08
C TRP A 361 -0.60 -6.18 6.16
N ALA A 362 -1.62 -5.34 6.28
CA ALA A 362 -1.72 -4.08 5.55
C ALA A 362 -1.16 -2.93 6.38
N SER A 363 0.00 -2.39 6.01
CA SER A 363 0.61 -1.26 6.71
C SER A 363 0.40 0.07 5.99
N THR A 364 0.04 1.09 6.77
CA THR A 364 -0.23 2.47 6.37
C THR A 364 -1.22 2.70 5.22
N PRO A 365 -2.31 1.90 5.05
CA PRO A 365 -3.31 2.19 4.02
C PRO A 365 -4.37 3.21 4.45
N GLY A 366 -4.50 3.49 5.75
CA GLY A 366 -5.73 4.05 6.31
C GLY A 366 -6.93 3.20 5.89
N THR A 367 -8.00 3.82 5.40
CA THR A 367 -9.13 3.11 4.79
C THR A 367 -9.10 3.07 3.26
N HIS A 368 -8.01 3.53 2.64
CA HIS A 368 -7.92 3.57 1.18
C HIS A 368 -7.85 2.16 0.59
N ARG A 369 -8.57 1.97 -0.51
CA ARG A 369 -8.36 0.85 -1.44
C ARG A 369 -7.68 1.37 -2.70
N LEU A 370 -6.82 0.55 -3.29
CA LEU A 370 -5.98 0.98 -4.42
C LEU A 370 -6.79 1.19 -5.70
N PHE A 371 -7.79 0.34 -5.96
CA PHE A 371 -8.54 0.32 -7.23
C PHE A 371 -7.66 0.07 -8.45
N ALA A 372 -6.81 -0.95 -8.40
CA ALA A 372 -6.14 -1.45 -9.61
C ALA A 372 -7.10 -2.14 -10.59
N ASN A 373 -8.32 -2.51 -10.13
CA ASN A 373 -9.34 -3.17 -10.92
C ASN A 373 -10.29 -2.18 -11.62
N VAL A 374 -9.75 -1.22 -12.38
CA VAL A 374 -10.55 -0.27 -13.18
C VAL A 374 -9.98 -0.11 -14.58
N GLU A 375 -10.81 0.28 -15.54
CA GLU A 375 -10.35 0.63 -16.88
C GLU A 375 -9.49 1.90 -16.81
N PHE A 376 -8.29 1.86 -17.41
CA PHE A 376 -7.26 2.91 -17.27
C PHE A 376 -6.84 3.16 -15.80
N ALA A 377 -6.64 2.09 -15.02
CA ALA A 377 -6.14 2.20 -13.66
C ALA A 377 -4.84 3.00 -13.57
N ASP A 378 -4.79 3.90 -12.58
CA ASP A 378 -3.61 4.66 -12.15
C ASP A 378 -3.36 4.35 -10.65
N PRO A 379 -2.54 3.33 -10.35
CA PRO A 379 -2.19 2.97 -8.98
C PRO A 379 -1.19 3.93 -8.30
N ASN A 380 -0.73 4.99 -8.99
CA ASN A 380 0.24 5.95 -8.45
C ASN A 380 -0.42 7.13 -7.77
N THR A 381 -1.61 7.47 -8.23
CA THR A 381 -2.49 8.43 -7.60
C THR A 381 -2.98 7.90 -6.26
N TYR A 382 -3.19 8.81 -5.32
CA TYR A 382 -3.91 8.55 -4.08
C TYR A 382 -4.49 9.86 -3.56
N SER A 383 -5.63 9.77 -2.90
CA SER A 383 -6.31 10.94 -2.37
C SER A 383 -5.53 11.59 -1.23
N ARG A 384 -5.38 12.92 -1.26
CA ARG A 384 -4.84 13.75 -0.17
C ARG A 384 -5.70 14.99 0.02
N GLN A 385 -5.50 15.67 1.15
CA GLN A 385 -6.16 16.94 1.45
C GLN A 385 -5.80 18.03 0.43
N ASP A 386 -4.55 18.05 -0.06
CA ASP A 386 -3.95 19.16 -0.81
C ASP A 386 -3.84 18.92 -2.33
N ASP A 387 -4.11 17.70 -2.79
CA ASP A 387 -4.31 17.31 -4.18
C ASP A 387 -5.09 15.98 -4.29
N ARG A 388 -5.69 15.73 -5.45
CA ARG A 388 -6.34 14.45 -5.82
C ARG A 388 -7.41 13.95 -4.84
N HIS A 389 -8.00 14.84 -4.03
CA HIS A 389 -8.97 14.50 -2.99
C HIS A 389 -10.15 13.62 -3.46
N ASP A 390 -10.56 13.78 -4.71
CA ASP A 390 -11.69 13.13 -5.40
C ASP A 390 -11.26 12.18 -6.53
N PHE A 391 -10.04 11.65 -6.48
CA PHE A 391 -9.56 10.58 -7.36
C PHE A 391 -9.75 9.20 -6.70
N LEU A 392 -9.54 8.13 -7.46
CA LEU A 392 -9.38 6.76 -6.94
C LEU A 392 -8.09 6.61 -6.12
N SER A 393 -7.80 5.38 -5.67
CA SER A 393 -6.86 5.14 -4.57
C SER A 393 -7.26 5.94 -3.32
N THR A 394 -8.49 5.67 -2.88
CA THR A 394 -9.27 6.47 -1.93
C THR A 394 -10.13 5.56 -1.05
N SER A 395 -10.78 6.13 -0.03
CA SER A 395 -11.76 5.41 0.76
C SER A 395 -13.08 5.34 0.00
N TYR A 396 -13.57 4.12 -0.24
CA TYR A 396 -14.84 3.89 -0.92
C TYR A 396 -15.50 2.63 -0.36
N PRO A 397 -16.82 2.65 -0.08
CA PRO A 397 -17.52 1.53 0.56
C PRO A 397 -17.31 0.18 -0.16
N PRO A 398 -17.26 -0.95 0.59
CA PRO A 398 -17.16 -1.00 2.04
C PRO A 398 -15.80 -0.52 2.54
N VAL A 399 -15.82 0.32 3.59
CA VAL A 399 -14.60 0.84 4.24
C VAL A 399 -14.13 -0.04 5.40
N THR A 400 -14.97 -0.92 5.94
CA THR A 400 -14.66 -1.71 7.13
C THR A 400 -14.34 -3.16 6.80
N PHE A 401 -13.55 -3.80 7.66
CA PHE A 401 -13.26 -5.23 7.52
C PHE A 401 -14.50 -6.10 7.69
N GLY A 402 -15.32 -5.86 8.73
CA GLY A 402 -16.55 -6.61 8.96
C GLY A 402 -17.69 -6.16 8.04
N VAL A 403 -18.58 -7.10 7.70
CA VAL A 403 -19.81 -6.83 6.95
C VAL A 403 -20.77 -5.99 7.77
N ARG A 404 -21.12 -4.81 7.25
CA ARG A 404 -22.12 -3.91 7.86
C ARG A 404 -22.71 -2.97 6.82
N THR A 405 -23.82 -2.34 7.17
CA THR A 405 -24.39 -1.25 6.37
C THR A 405 -23.61 0.02 6.65
N ASP A 406 -23.00 0.59 5.61
CA ASP A 406 -22.45 1.93 5.68
C ASP A 406 -23.61 2.96 5.68
N PRO A 407 -23.73 3.80 6.72
CA PRO A 407 -24.88 4.70 6.87
C PRO A 407 -24.92 5.83 5.83
N ILE A 408 -23.82 6.10 5.13
CA ILE A 408 -23.74 7.19 4.15
C ILE A 408 -24.14 6.71 2.75
N SER A 409 -23.59 5.58 2.29
CA SER A 409 -23.89 5.00 0.98
C SER A 409 -25.07 4.04 0.96
N GLY A 410 -25.42 3.44 2.11
CA GLY A 410 -26.41 2.37 2.20
C GLY A 410 -25.89 0.99 1.77
N ILE A 411 -24.63 0.86 1.35
CA ILE A 411 -24.03 -0.41 0.95
C ILE A 411 -23.85 -1.31 2.18
N HIS A 412 -24.39 -2.53 2.12
CA HIS A 412 -24.22 -3.57 3.14
C HIS A 412 -23.16 -4.58 2.71
N ASP A 413 -21.91 -4.36 3.13
CA ASP A 413 -20.78 -5.16 2.69
C ASP A 413 -19.60 -5.04 3.67
N GLY A 414 -18.52 -5.80 3.45
CA GLY A 414 -17.28 -5.78 4.22
C GLY A 414 -16.10 -6.34 3.41
N ILE A 415 -14.87 -5.97 3.79
CA ILE A 415 -13.65 -6.50 3.14
C ILE A 415 -13.51 -8.00 3.39
N LEU A 416 -13.83 -8.47 4.61
CA LEU A 416 -13.78 -9.89 5.00
C LEU A 416 -15.19 -10.47 5.00
N LYS A 417 -15.56 -11.07 3.87
CA LYS A 417 -16.89 -11.65 3.62
C LYS A 417 -16.83 -13.11 3.13
N ARG A 418 -15.65 -13.74 3.19
CA ARG A 418 -15.38 -15.08 2.63
C ARG A 418 -14.73 -15.95 3.70
N PRO A 419 -15.46 -16.44 4.71
CA PRO A 419 -14.87 -17.05 5.92
C PRO A 419 -13.94 -18.25 5.65
N ALA A 420 -14.11 -18.98 4.54
CA ALA A 420 -13.22 -20.08 4.17
C ALA A 420 -11.80 -19.59 3.81
N THR A 421 -11.70 -18.43 3.17
CA THR A 421 -10.45 -17.87 2.63
C THR A 421 -10.04 -16.56 3.30
N ASP A 422 -10.86 -15.97 4.16
CA ASP A 422 -10.49 -14.79 4.95
C ASP A 422 -9.28 -15.13 5.86
N PRO A 423 -8.20 -14.32 5.83
CA PRO A 423 -7.03 -14.55 6.66
C PRO A 423 -7.21 -13.95 8.06
N LEU A 424 -6.20 -14.14 8.91
CA LEU A 424 -5.97 -13.20 9.99
C LEU A 424 -5.48 -11.88 9.37
N VAL A 425 -5.93 -10.75 9.90
CA VAL A 425 -5.53 -9.43 9.41
C VAL A 425 -4.90 -8.63 10.54
N VAL A 426 -3.75 -8.04 10.25
CA VAL A 426 -3.19 -6.95 11.04
C VAL A 426 -3.16 -5.71 10.15
N GLN A 427 -3.70 -4.61 10.64
CA GLN A 427 -3.51 -3.31 10.02
C GLN A 427 -2.76 -2.39 10.99
N THR A 428 -1.57 -1.97 10.58
CA THR A 428 -0.80 -0.94 11.28
C THR A 428 -0.94 0.37 10.51
N VAL A 429 -1.32 1.45 11.18
CA VAL A 429 -1.36 2.79 10.61
C VAL A 429 -0.49 3.72 11.45
N THR A 430 0.12 4.71 10.83
CA THR A 430 0.76 5.82 11.54
C THR A 430 -0.28 6.92 11.82
N GLU A 431 0.11 7.97 12.54
CA GLU A 431 -0.82 9.06 12.83
C GLU A 431 -1.25 9.81 11.56
N ILE A 432 -0.37 10.02 10.57
CA ILE A 432 -0.72 10.75 9.33
C ILE A 432 -1.89 10.12 8.56
N GLU A 433 -2.08 8.79 8.65
CA GLU A 433 -3.19 8.11 7.95
C GLU A 433 -4.56 8.55 8.46
N TRP A 434 -4.66 9.06 9.69
CA TRP A 434 -5.91 9.63 10.21
C TRP A 434 -6.23 10.98 9.58
N TRP A 435 -5.18 11.72 9.20
CA TRP A 435 -5.28 13.04 8.58
C TRP A 435 -5.45 12.98 7.07
N GLN A 436 -4.73 12.05 6.42
CA GLN A 436 -4.65 11.97 4.96
C GLN A 436 -5.43 10.78 4.39
N PHE A 437 -5.45 9.62 5.05
CA PHE A 437 -6.04 8.39 4.50
C PHE A 437 -7.28 7.90 5.25
N ARG A 438 -7.93 8.82 5.99
CA ARG A 438 -9.22 8.65 6.68
C ARG A 438 -9.29 7.41 7.58
N ALA A 439 -8.18 7.01 8.21
CA ALA A 439 -8.09 5.81 9.05
C ALA A 439 -9.15 5.73 10.16
N SER A 440 -9.73 6.87 10.57
CA SER A 440 -10.87 6.89 11.49
C SER A 440 -12.05 6.03 11.05
N LEU A 441 -12.23 5.78 9.75
CA LEU A 441 -13.34 5.01 9.22
C LEU A 441 -13.22 3.49 9.49
N ASP A 442 -12.07 3.01 9.97
CA ASP A 442 -11.93 1.66 10.56
C ASP A 442 -12.38 1.61 12.04
N ALA A 443 -12.48 2.77 12.71
CA ALA A 443 -12.77 2.91 14.14
C ALA A 443 -14.14 3.51 14.45
N ALA A 444 -14.67 4.33 13.54
CA ALA A 444 -15.96 4.97 13.60
C ALA A 444 -16.62 4.97 12.22
N ASP A 445 -17.95 4.92 12.14
CA ASP A 445 -18.67 4.91 10.87
C ASP A 445 -18.78 6.30 10.25
N GLY A 446 -19.39 6.39 9.06
CA GLY A 446 -19.55 7.67 8.38
C GLY A 446 -20.37 8.72 9.12
N LEU A 447 -21.04 8.36 10.22
CA LEU A 447 -21.73 9.28 11.13
C LEU A 447 -20.95 9.55 12.43
N GLY A 448 -19.79 8.91 12.62
CA GLY A 448 -18.95 9.04 13.81
C GLY A 448 -19.30 8.07 14.93
N HIS A 449 -20.15 7.06 14.70
CA HIS A 449 -20.45 6.05 15.71
C HIS A 449 -19.36 4.97 15.77
N PRO A 450 -19.03 4.44 16.96
CA PRO A 450 -17.95 3.48 17.10
C PRO A 450 -18.17 2.17 16.33
N ILE A 451 -17.07 1.61 15.85
CA ILE A 451 -17.01 0.32 15.15
C ILE A 451 -16.09 -0.64 15.90
N VAL A 452 -16.54 -1.89 15.98
CA VAL A 452 -15.74 -3.02 16.46
C VAL A 452 -15.20 -3.80 15.26
N ALA A 453 -13.89 -3.99 15.22
CA ALA A 453 -13.24 -4.83 14.22
C ALA A 453 -13.57 -6.32 14.48
N PRO A 454 -13.68 -7.17 13.42
CA PRO A 454 -13.87 -8.60 13.57
C PRO A 454 -12.77 -9.27 14.41
N ASP A 455 -13.07 -10.45 14.99
CA ASP A 455 -12.13 -11.16 15.89
C ASP A 455 -10.81 -11.56 15.22
N ASN A 456 -10.84 -11.85 13.91
CA ASN A 456 -9.67 -12.14 13.08
C ASN A 456 -8.93 -10.88 12.61
N VAL A 457 -9.27 -9.69 13.11
CA VAL A 457 -8.62 -8.42 12.76
C VAL A 457 -7.96 -7.78 13.98
N ARG A 458 -6.75 -7.24 13.81
CA ARG A 458 -6.11 -6.33 14.76
C ARG A 458 -5.78 -5.02 14.09
N LEU A 459 -6.16 -3.92 14.75
CA LEU A 459 -5.89 -2.57 14.32
C LEU A 459 -4.92 -1.93 15.31
N TYR A 460 -3.81 -1.39 14.82
CA TYR A 460 -2.80 -0.72 15.63
C TYR A 460 -2.44 0.64 15.03
N LEU A 461 -2.56 1.70 15.84
CA LEU A 461 -1.94 2.99 15.54
C LEU A 461 -0.50 2.99 16.07
N MET A 462 0.47 3.38 15.24
CA MET A 462 1.81 3.79 15.65
C MET A 462 1.78 5.31 15.89
N SER A 463 1.67 5.69 17.15
CA SER A 463 1.42 7.08 17.58
C SER A 463 2.58 8.01 17.22
N GLY A 464 2.28 9.23 16.77
CA GLY A 464 3.29 10.27 16.52
C GLY A 464 4.17 10.06 15.29
N PHE A 465 3.92 9.01 14.50
CA PHE A 465 4.72 8.71 13.30
C PHE A 465 4.16 9.40 12.05
N GLU A 466 5.05 9.87 11.18
CA GLU A 466 4.73 10.21 9.79
C GLU A 466 4.68 8.96 8.89
N HIS A 467 4.39 9.11 7.60
CA HIS A 467 4.12 7.97 6.72
C HIS A 467 5.35 7.10 6.44
N GLY A 468 6.53 7.73 6.42
CA GLY A 468 7.79 7.10 6.03
C GLY A 468 8.27 6.10 7.08
N SER A 469 8.56 4.88 6.63
CA SER A 469 8.85 3.74 7.51
C SER A 469 10.31 3.23 7.51
N GLY A 470 11.13 3.76 6.61
CA GLY A 470 12.52 3.35 6.40
C GLY A 470 13.49 4.00 7.38
N LEU A 471 14.75 3.56 7.40
CA LEU A 471 15.78 4.21 8.21
C LEU A 471 15.99 5.66 7.72
N PRO A 472 15.82 6.67 8.58
CA PRO A 472 16.02 8.05 8.16
C PRO A 472 17.50 8.35 7.93
N SER A 473 17.80 9.19 6.95
CA SER A 473 19.16 9.71 6.74
C SER A 473 19.57 10.77 7.77
N ALA A 474 18.58 11.42 8.40
CA ALA A 474 18.76 12.38 9.47
C ALA A 474 17.50 12.48 10.32
N PHE A 475 17.66 12.78 11.61
CA PHE A 475 16.58 13.14 12.51
C PHE A 475 17.00 14.35 13.38
N PRO A 476 16.14 15.37 13.54
CA PRO A 476 14.91 15.58 12.81
C PRO A 476 15.17 15.85 11.32
N GLY A 477 14.16 15.61 10.47
CA GLY A 477 14.27 15.85 9.04
C GLY A 477 14.14 17.34 8.68
N PRO A 478 14.68 17.76 7.52
CA PRO A 478 14.62 19.15 7.09
C PRO A 478 13.17 19.61 6.85
N ARG A 479 12.89 20.89 7.08
CA ARG A 479 11.54 21.46 6.88
C ARG A 479 11.05 21.32 5.44
N GLY A 480 11.92 21.52 4.46
CA GLY A 480 11.56 21.53 3.05
C GLY A 480 10.41 22.52 2.77
N MET A 481 9.31 22.01 2.24
CA MET A 481 8.07 22.74 1.96
C MET A 481 7.13 22.86 3.19
N CYS A 482 7.46 22.20 4.29
CA CYS A 482 6.68 22.22 5.52
C CYS A 482 7.07 23.37 6.44
N GLN A 483 6.17 23.71 7.36
CA GLN A 483 6.40 24.72 8.37
C GLN A 483 7.36 24.22 9.43
N ASN A 484 7.15 23.02 9.98
CA ASN A 484 7.98 22.46 11.05
C ASN A 484 9.07 21.53 10.50
N LEU A 485 10.07 21.21 11.32
CA LEU A 485 10.99 20.09 11.02
C LEU A 485 10.17 18.81 10.89
N THR A 486 10.56 17.90 10.00
CA THR A 486 9.86 16.62 9.87
C THR A 486 10.35 15.60 10.89
N ASN A 487 9.55 14.57 11.17
CA ASN A 487 9.83 13.52 12.15
C ASN A 487 9.99 12.13 11.50
N PRO A 488 10.94 11.94 10.56
CA PRO A 488 11.12 10.65 9.89
C PRO A 488 11.66 9.63 10.91
N GLN A 489 10.78 8.75 11.40
CA GLN A 489 11.10 7.74 12.41
C GLN A 489 11.17 6.35 11.80
N TYR A 490 12.08 5.52 12.31
CA TYR A 490 12.19 4.16 11.82
C TYR A 490 11.14 3.25 12.46
N HIS A 491 10.28 2.63 11.65
CA HIS A 491 9.20 1.77 12.16
C HIS A 491 9.70 0.38 12.58
N GLY A 492 10.93 0.02 12.25
CA GLY A 492 11.47 -1.35 12.36
C GLY A 492 11.22 -2.04 13.71
N PRO A 493 11.51 -1.39 14.87
CA PRO A 493 11.26 -2.02 16.17
C PRO A 493 9.80 -2.46 16.38
N THR A 494 8.85 -1.60 15.99
CA THR A 494 7.43 -1.93 16.08
C THR A 494 7.06 -3.02 15.06
N PHE A 495 7.61 -2.96 13.85
CA PHE A 495 7.37 -3.97 12.81
C PHE A 495 7.87 -5.36 13.22
N ARG A 496 9.04 -5.46 13.84
CA ARG A 496 9.61 -6.71 14.35
C ARG A 496 8.75 -7.33 15.45
N ALA A 497 8.30 -6.50 16.39
CA ALA A 497 7.39 -6.94 17.44
C ALA A 497 6.04 -7.42 16.88
N VAL A 498 5.45 -6.66 15.95
CA VAL A 498 4.20 -7.04 15.28
C VAL A 498 4.36 -8.33 14.48
N LEU A 499 5.48 -8.54 13.77
CA LEU A 499 5.75 -9.80 13.07
C LEU A 499 5.79 -10.99 14.03
N THR A 500 6.44 -10.82 15.20
CA THR A 500 6.53 -11.87 16.22
C THR A 500 5.16 -12.23 16.78
N ILE A 501 4.34 -11.22 17.09
CA ILE A 501 2.95 -11.38 17.54
C ILE A 501 2.10 -12.09 16.48
N LEU A 502 2.23 -11.66 15.23
CA LEU A 502 1.47 -12.17 14.10
C LEU A 502 1.79 -13.64 13.84
N ASP A 503 3.08 -14.00 13.89
CA ASP A 503 3.54 -15.37 13.71
C ASP A 503 3.00 -16.29 14.81
N ALA A 504 3.10 -15.88 16.07
CA ALA A 504 2.54 -16.63 17.20
C ALA A 504 1.01 -16.82 17.07
N TRP A 505 0.30 -15.80 16.56
CA TRP A 505 -1.13 -15.91 16.31
C TRP A 505 -1.46 -16.95 15.23
N ALA A 506 -0.75 -16.91 14.11
CA ALA A 506 -1.04 -17.77 12.97
C ALA A 506 -0.52 -19.20 13.12
N ASP A 507 0.65 -19.40 13.71
CA ASP A 507 1.31 -20.70 13.81
C ASP A 507 0.95 -21.45 15.09
N GLU A 508 0.80 -20.75 16.22
CA GLU A 508 0.56 -21.34 17.53
C GLU A 508 -0.86 -21.12 18.06
N GLY A 509 -1.62 -20.19 17.48
CA GLY A 509 -2.94 -19.79 17.97
C GLY A 509 -2.91 -18.85 19.17
N THR A 510 -1.73 -18.29 19.51
CA THR A 510 -1.57 -17.35 20.62
C THR A 510 -2.17 -15.99 20.24
N ALA A 511 -3.27 -15.62 20.89
CA ALA A 511 -3.95 -14.38 20.56
C ALA A 511 -3.03 -13.16 20.78
N PRO A 512 -2.97 -12.23 19.81
CA PRO A 512 -2.16 -11.03 19.92
C PRO A 512 -2.76 -10.06 20.95
N PRO A 513 -2.01 -9.03 21.39
CA PRO A 513 -2.59 -7.90 22.11
C PRO A 513 -3.89 -7.40 21.45
N LYS A 514 -4.80 -6.83 22.26
CA LYS A 514 -6.04 -6.26 21.71
C LYS A 514 -5.70 -5.07 20.83
N SER A 515 -6.55 -4.81 19.83
CA SER A 515 -6.41 -3.66 18.94
C SER A 515 -6.24 -2.36 19.74
N ASN A 516 -5.17 -1.63 19.44
CA ASN A 516 -4.76 -0.42 20.14
C ASN A 516 -4.77 0.76 19.16
N TYR A 517 -5.90 1.48 19.13
CA TYR A 517 -6.16 2.60 18.24
C TYR A 517 -7.09 3.62 18.95
N PRO A 518 -7.13 4.89 18.49
CA PRO A 518 -8.06 5.91 18.94
C PRO A 518 -9.53 5.48 18.86
N ARG A 519 -10.30 5.72 19.92
CA ARG A 519 -11.70 5.33 20.04
C ARG A 519 -12.59 6.50 20.43
N VAL A 520 -13.82 6.50 19.93
CA VAL A 520 -14.84 7.51 20.24
C VAL A 520 -15.27 7.36 21.70
N GLU A 521 -15.45 6.11 22.15
CA GLU A 521 -16.01 5.75 23.46
C GLU A 521 -15.16 6.24 24.63
N ASN A 522 -13.84 6.31 24.46
CA ASN A 522 -12.91 6.82 25.47
C ASN A 522 -12.36 8.22 25.14
N LYS A 523 -12.95 8.90 24.14
CA LYS A 523 -12.60 10.28 23.72
C LYS A 523 -11.15 10.46 23.29
N THR A 524 -10.54 9.41 22.75
CA THR A 524 -9.20 9.48 22.14
C THR A 524 -9.25 9.66 20.63
N LEU A 525 -10.42 9.45 20.02
CA LEU A 525 -10.75 9.82 18.66
C LEU A 525 -11.79 10.94 18.69
N VAL A 526 -11.47 12.09 18.10
CA VAL A 526 -12.25 13.31 18.25
C VAL A 526 -12.37 14.08 16.93
N SER A 527 -13.26 15.08 16.89
CA SER A 527 -13.33 16.00 15.76
C SER A 527 -12.05 16.85 15.62
N LEU A 528 -11.85 17.45 14.44
CA LEU A 528 -10.71 18.35 14.20
C LEU A 528 -10.68 19.52 15.19
N ASP A 529 -11.84 20.10 15.51
CA ASP A 529 -11.94 21.23 16.43
C ASP A 529 -11.59 20.85 17.88
N GLU A 530 -12.05 19.68 18.34
CA GLU A 530 -11.69 19.17 19.67
C GLU A 530 -10.19 18.82 19.76
N ALA A 531 -9.60 18.27 18.69
CA ALA A 531 -8.16 18.02 18.65
C ALA A 531 -7.36 19.33 18.67
N ARG A 532 -7.83 20.36 17.96
CA ARG A 532 -7.24 21.70 17.96
C ARG A 532 -7.32 22.37 19.33
N GLU A 533 -8.44 22.22 20.04
CA GLU A 533 -8.60 22.74 21.41
C GLU A 533 -7.69 22.01 22.40
N ALA A 534 -7.49 20.70 22.22
CA ALA A 534 -6.62 19.89 23.07
C ALA A 534 -5.12 20.12 22.84
N PHE A 535 -4.72 20.50 21.62
CA PHE A 535 -3.31 20.67 21.28
C PHE A 535 -2.69 21.86 22.05
N PRO A 536 -1.50 21.71 22.64
CA PRO A 536 -0.86 22.77 23.41
C PRO A 536 -0.57 24.00 22.54
N ALA A 537 -0.78 25.19 23.10
CA ALA A 537 -0.49 26.46 22.43
C ALA A 537 1.02 26.73 22.34
N ILE A 538 1.72 25.98 21.49
CA ILE A 538 3.16 26.10 21.27
C ILE A 538 3.43 27.32 20.37
N ALA A 539 4.27 28.24 20.83
CA ALA A 539 4.61 29.45 20.08
C ALA A 539 5.20 29.13 18.69
N GLY A 540 4.66 29.75 17.64
CA GLY A 540 5.15 29.60 16.26
C GLY A 540 4.72 28.31 15.53
N VAL A 541 3.93 27.45 16.17
CA VAL A 541 3.38 26.23 15.58
C VAL A 541 1.92 26.45 15.20
N ASN A 542 1.56 26.21 13.94
CA ASN A 542 0.17 26.24 13.51
C ASN A 542 -0.40 24.82 13.51
N PHE A 543 -1.50 24.62 14.24
CA PHE A 543 -2.28 23.39 14.17
C PHE A 543 -3.07 23.34 12.85
N PRO A 544 -3.28 22.16 12.22
CA PRO A 544 -4.00 22.09 10.96
C PRO A 544 -5.44 22.57 11.09
N THR A 545 -5.89 23.33 10.11
CA THR A 545 -7.29 23.77 10.01
C THR A 545 -8.10 22.94 9.02
N VAL A 546 -7.47 21.91 8.45
CA VAL A 546 -8.01 21.04 7.40
C VAL A 546 -7.52 19.61 7.59
N LEU A 547 -8.28 18.66 7.09
CA LEU A 547 -7.92 17.25 6.96
C LEU A 547 -8.43 16.72 5.61
N ASN A 548 -8.01 15.53 5.17
CA ASN A 548 -8.52 14.93 3.95
C ASN A 548 -9.93 14.38 4.16
N GLU A 549 -10.93 15.24 3.98
CA GLU A 549 -12.34 14.91 4.13
C GLU A 549 -12.79 13.85 3.11
N LEU A 550 -13.94 13.21 3.36
CA LEU A 550 -14.52 12.25 2.43
C LEU A 550 -15.97 12.62 2.10
N GLN A 551 -16.27 12.64 0.81
CA GLN A 551 -17.62 12.63 0.25
C GLN A 551 -17.82 11.31 -0.49
N LEU A 552 -19.07 10.82 -0.50
CA LEU A 552 -19.40 9.68 -1.34
C LEU A 552 -19.20 10.07 -2.81
N LEU A 553 -18.20 9.48 -3.46
CA LEU A 553 -17.85 9.79 -4.86
C LEU A 553 -18.73 8.95 -5.79
N ASN A 554 -19.34 9.57 -6.79
CA ASN A 554 -20.05 8.87 -7.85
C ASN A 554 -19.29 9.03 -9.18
N PHE A 555 -18.62 7.96 -9.60
CA PHE A 555 -17.85 7.89 -10.85
C PHE A 555 -18.71 7.47 -12.06
N GLY A 556 -20.02 7.33 -11.88
CA GLY A 556 -21.00 6.95 -12.88
C GLY A 556 -21.44 5.48 -12.79
N PRO A 557 -22.40 5.07 -13.62
CA PRO A 557 -23.12 3.80 -13.47
C PRO A 557 -22.33 2.54 -13.81
N GLU A 558 -21.16 2.67 -14.45
CA GLU A 558 -20.28 1.54 -14.80
C GLU A 558 -19.17 1.31 -13.76
N PHE A 559 -19.22 2.00 -12.63
CA PHE A 559 -18.29 1.85 -11.51
C PHE A 559 -19.04 1.49 -10.23
N ASP A 560 -18.49 0.56 -9.47
CA ASP A 560 -18.97 0.19 -8.14
C ASP A 560 -17.81 -0.17 -7.18
N SER A 561 -18.14 -0.82 -6.07
CA SER A 561 -17.17 -1.23 -5.05
C SER A 561 -16.10 -2.20 -5.57
N GLU A 562 -16.36 -3.00 -6.60
CA GLU A 562 -15.39 -3.94 -7.21
C GLU A 562 -14.52 -3.29 -8.29
N GLY A 563 -14.90 -2.09 -8.74
CA GLY A 563 -14.17 -1.31 -9.73
C GLY A 563 -15.02 -1.02 -10.96
N GLY A 564 -14.45 -1.17 -12.15
CA GLY A 564 -15.16 -0.95 -13.42
C GLY A 564 -14.66 0.24 -14.23
N ARG A 565 -15.58 0.98 -14.87
CA ARG A 565 -15.28 2.10 -15.77
C ARG A 565 -15.75 3.43 -15.20
N LEU A 566 -14.84 4.40 -15.15
CA LEU A 566 -15.16 5.76 -14.72
C LEU A 566 -15.78 6.51 -15.90
N THR A 567 -17.06 6.86 -15.80
CA THR A 567 -17.81 7.57 -16.84
C THR A 567 -18.12 9.02 -16.47
N LEU A 568 -17.93 9.39 -15.19
CA LEU A 568 -17.99 10.75 -14.69
C LEU A 568 -16.61 11.19 -14.19
N LEU A 569 -16.00 12.14 -14.89
CA LEU A 569 -14.71 12.74 -14.54
C LEU A 569 -14.86 14.27 -14.59
N PRO A 570 -14.74 15.00 -13.46
CA PRO A 570 -14.63 14.50 -12.07
C PRO A 570 -15.90 13.75 -11.60
N PRO A 571 -15.84 12.96 -10.52
CA PRO A 571 -17.02 12.31 -9.95
C PRO A 571 -18.01 13.34 -9.41
N VAL A 572 -19.29 12.95 -9.35
CA VAL A 572 -20.31 13.72 -8.63
C VAL A 572 -20.11 13.50 -7.13
N LEU A 573 -20.08 14.59 -6.37
CA LEU A 573 -19.88 14.55 -4.92
C LEU A 573 -21.21 14.38 -4.19
N GLY A 574 -21.29 13.35 -3.36
CA GLY A 574 -22.45 13.03 -2.52
C GLY A 574 -22.32 13.53 -1.08
N PRO A 575 -23.08 12.92 -0.16
CA PRO A 575 -23.03 13.23 1.27
C PRO A 575 -21.64 12.99 1.87
N ARG A 576 -21.38 13.66 3.00
CA ARG A 576 -20.08 13.68 3.68
C ARG A 576 -20.00 12.62 4.76
N TYR A 577 -18.81 12.07 4.95
CA TYR A 577 -18.48 11.21 6.08
C TYR A 577 -17.91 12.06 7.23
N ALA A 578 -18.21 11.67 8.46
CA ALA A 578 -17.51 12.16 9.64
C ALA A 578 -16.12 11.50 9.70
N VAL A 579 -15.09 12.28 9.37
CA VAL A 579 -13.69 11.87 9.52
C VAL A 579 -13.17 12.51 10.80
N LEU A 580 -12.56 11.68 11.65
CA LEU A 580 -12.08 12.05 12.98
C LEU A 580 -10.55 11.90 13.06
N VAL A 581 -9.92 12.54 14.04
CA VAL A 581 -8.46 12.49 14.25
C VAL A 581 -8.11 12.08 15.68
N PRO A 582 -6.92 11.48 15.91
CA PRO A 582 -6.43 11.17 17.24
C PRO A 582 -6.36 12.44 18.10
N LYS A 583 -6.71 12.29 19.39
CA LYS A 583 -6.62 13.37 20.36
C LYS A 583 -5.20 13.47 20.92
N PRO A 584 -4.55 14.65 20.87
CA PRO A 584 -3.27 14.87 21.50
C PRO A 584 -3.39 15.03 23.04
N ASP A 585 -2.30 14.75 23.75
CA ASP A 585 -2.10 15.05 25.17
C ASP A 585 -1.53 16.47 25.38
N GLU A 586 -1.19 16.80 26.64
CA GLU A 586 -0.64 18.12 27.02
C GLU A 586 0.71 18.45 26.36
N ASP A 587 1.41 17.44 25.85
CA ASP A 587 2.65 17.58 25.09
C ASP A 587 2.40 17.59 23.58
N GLY A 588 1.16 17.56 23.12
CA GLY A 588 0.81 17.51 21.71
C GLY A 588 1.02 16.12 21.08
N GLN A 589 1.23 15.08 21.89
CA GLN A 589 1.46 13.71 21.45
C GLN A 589 0.14 12.92 21.44
N ASP A 590 -0.05 12.01 20.51
CA ASP A 590 -1.22 11.13 20.50
C ASP A 590 -1.39 10.34 21.82
N ILE A 591 -2.61 10.36 22.38
CA ILE A 591 -2.94 9.63 23.61
C ILE A 591 -3.02 8.11 23.36
N ALA A 592 -3.68 7.72 22.26
CA ALA A 592 -4.00 6.33 21.94
C ALA A 592 -2.97 5.71 20.98
N GLY A 593 -3.01 4.38 20.86
CA GLY A 593 -2.12 3.63 19.99
C GLY A 593 -0.93 3.02 20.71
N ILE A 594 -0.13 2.30 19.93
CA ILE A 594 1.22 1.89 20.30
C ILE A 594 2.04 3.17 20.37
N ARG A 595 2.34 3.63 21.59
CA ARG A 595 3.27 4.74 21.83
C ARG A 595 4.70 4.18 21.76
N PRO A 596 5.49 4.45 20.70
CA PRO A 596 6.86 3.99 20.59
C PRO A 596 7.78 4.77 21.55
N MET A 597 9.07 4.44 21.58
CA MET A 597 10.03 4.99 22.54
C MET A 597 10.13 6.51 22.48
N GLU A 598 10.02 7.08 21.29
CA GLU A 598 10.07 8.52 21.02
C GLU A 598 8.86 9.28 21.58
N ILE A 599 7.75 8.57 21.83
CA ILE A 599 6.54 9.13 22.45
C ILE A 599 6.49 8.84 23.96
N ARG A 600 7.13 7.76 24.42
CA ARG A 600 7.22 7.42 25.85
C ARG A 600 8.30 8.20 26.58
N VAL A 601 9.40 8.50 25.91
CA VAL A 601 10.53 9.28 26.41
C VAL A 601 10.81 10.43 25.44
N PRO A 602 9.86 11.36 25.28
CA PRO A 602 9.93 12.37 24.24
C PRO A 602 11.01 13.41 24.52
N LEU A 603 11.68 13.84 23.43
CA LEU A 603 12.58 14.99 23.39
C LEU A 603 11.91 16.22 22.72
N GLY A 604 10.73 16.02 22.15
CA GLY A 604 9.88 17.02 21.53
C GLY A 604 8.48 16.46 21.32
N THR A 605 7.58 17.28 20.77
CA THR A 605 6.30 16.82 20.23
C THR A 605 6.54 16.17 18.88
N HIS A 606 5.97 15.00 18.68
CA HIS A 606 5.92 14.31 17.40
C HIS A 606 4.47 14.23 16.96
N THR A 607 4.19 14.74 15.76
CA THR A 607 2.84 14.65 15.18
C THR A 607 2.92 13.92 13.86
N GLY A 608 1.87 13.18 13.53
CA GLY A 608 1.71 12.57 12.21
C GLY A 608 1.50 13.61 11.12
N TRP A 609 1.07 14.82 11.44
CA TRP A 609 0.79 15.90 10.49
C TRP A 609 1.83 17.01 10.53
N ASN A 610 1.92 17.75 9.43
CA ASN A 610 2.63 19.03 9.34
C ASN A 610 1.81 19.94 8.42
N VAL A 611 2.00 21.24 8.53
CA VAL A 611 1.35 22.21 7.65
C VAL A 611 2.37 22.80 6.70
N ARG A 612 1.93 23.22 5.52
CA ARG A 612 2.83 23.81 4.53
C ARG A 612 3.33 25.19 4.97
N ALA A 613 4.58 25.51 4.64
CA ALA A 613 5.14 26.83 4.88
C ALA A 613 4.55 27.89 3.92
N PRO A 614 4.58 29.19 4.28
CA PRO A 614 4.22 30.26 3.36
C PRO A 614 4.97 30.15 2.02
N GLY A 615 4.27 30.36 0.90
CA GLY A 615 4.82 30.20 -0.44
C GLY A 615 4.68 28.79 -1.05
N PHE A 616 4.27 27.80 -0.25
CA PHE A 616 4.07 26.41 -0.71
C PHE A 616 2.60 25.98 -0.65
N ARG A 617 1.64 26.81 -1.07
CA ARG A 617 0.19 26.49 -0.97
C ARG A 617 -0.29 26.26 0.48
N ALA A 618 0.27 26.99 1.46
CA ALA A 618 -0.27 27.06 2.82
C ALA A 618 -1.74 27.58 2.82
N PRO A 619 -2.58 27.22 3.81
CA PRO A 619 -2.28 26.46 5.04
C PRO A 619 -2.58 24.96 4.93
N ASN A 620 -2.48 24.36 3.74
CA ASN A 620 -2.72 22.93 3.55
C ASN A 620 -1.82 22.03 4.42
N LEU A 621 -2.20 20.77 4.55
CA LEU A 621 -1.32 19.72 5.07
C LEU A 621 -0.07 19.57 4.19
N CYS A 622 1.06 19.27 4.82
CA CYS A 622 2.34 19.10 4.13
C CYS A 622 2.52 17.68 3.60
N GLY A 623 1.61 17.26 2.71
CA GLY A 623 1.66 15.92 2.14
C GLY A 623 1.62 14.83 3.22
N LEU A 624 2.63 13.96 3.23
CA LEU A 624 2.71 12.82 4.15
C LEU A 624 3.74 12.99 5.27
N SER A 625 4.22 14.23 5.46
CA SER A 625 5.21 14.56 6.49
C SER A 625 4.54 14.94 7.80
N GLY A 626 5.12 14.47 8.90
CA GLY A 626 4.75 14.87 10.24
C GLY A 626 5.63 16.01 10.76
N SER A 627 5.43 16.40 12.02
CA SER A 627 6.21 17.46 12.66
C SER A 627 7.03 16.93 13.82
N TYR A 628 8.26 17.41 13.94
CA TYR A 628 9.04 17.38 15.17
C TYR A 628 9.19 18.80 15.72
N ILE A 629 8.73 19.01 16.96
CA ILE A 629 8.82 20.30 17.66
C ILE A 629 9.58 20.08 18.98
N PRO A 630 10.87 20.43 19.07
CA PRO A 630 11.68 20.12 20.24
C PRO A 630 11.13 20.76 21.51
N PHE A 631 11.35 20.11 22.66
CA PHE A 631 11.14 20.75 23.96
C PHE A 631 12.28 21.71 24.26
N ALA A 632 12.01 22.72 25.09
CA ALA A 632 13.08 23.48 25.72
C ALA A 632 13.99 22.56 26.55
N THR A 633 15.30 22.82 26.56
CA THR A 633 16.24 22.01 27.33
C THR A 633 16.10 22.34 28.81
N THR A 634 16.06 23.64 29.15
CA THR A 634 15.98 24.13 30.53
C THR A 634 14.64 24.78 30.85
N LYS A 635 14.31 24.87 32.14
CA LYS A 635 13.12 25.61 32.60
C LYS A 635 13.18 27.09 32.21
N ALA A 636 14.38 27.68 32.22
CA ALA A 636 14.57 29.09 31.85
C ALA A 636 14.23 29.33 30.37
N GLU A 637 14.71 28.46 29.48
CA GLU A 637 14.37 28.50 28.05
C GLU A 637 12.86 28.36 27.82
N ARG A 638 12.21 27.41 28.49
CA ARG A 638 10.75 27.19 28.40
C ARG A 638 9.97 28.45 28.77
N LEU A 639 10.31 29.07 29.90
CA LEU A 639 9.64 30.27 30.38
C LEU A 639 9.88 31.46 29.45
N ALA A 640 11.07 31.57 28.87
CA ALA A 640 11.41 32.64 27.93
C ALA A 640 10.68 32.52 26.59
N SER A 641 10.48 31.29 26.09
CA SER A 641 9.73 31.04 24.85
C SER A 641 8.21 31.00 25.04
N GLY A 642 7.74 30.93 26.29
CA GLY A 642 6.32 30.76 26.61
C GLY A 642 5.78 29.36 26.29
N ASP A 643 6.66 28.37 26.17
CA ASP A 643 6.27 26.99 25.85
C ASP A 643 5.50 26.37 27.03
N PRO A 644 4.26 25.89 26.81
CA PRO A 644 3.45 25.30 27.87
C PRO A 644 3.96 23.92 28.32
N ARG A 645 4.75 23.23 27.48
CA ARG A 645 5.23 21.87 27.71
C ARG A 645 6.44 21.88 28.63
N LYS A 646 6.57 20.91 29.54
CA LYS A 646 7.74 20.82 30.45
C LYS A 646 9.05 20.71 29.65
N SER A 647 10.10 21.38 30.15
CA SER A 647 11.46 21.26 29.58
C SER A 647 12.05 19.87 29.84
N LEU A 648 13.14 19.53 29.15
CA LEU A 648 13.88 18.28 29.41
C LEU A 648 14.38 18.22 30.86
N GLU A 649 14.92 19.32 31.39
CA GLU A 649 15.33 19.46 32.79
C GLU A 649 14.16 19.21 33.76
N GLU A 650 12.97 19.76 33.50
CA GLU A 650 11.80 19.55 34.36
C GLU A 650 11.26 18.10 34.30
N ARG A 651 11.52 17.38 33.20
CA ARG A 651 11.09 15.98 32.99
C ARG A 651 12.04 14.97 33.60
N TYR A 652 13.31 15.07 33.23
CA TYR A 652 14.31 14.04 33.49
C TYR A 652 15.30 14.45 34.58
N LYS A 653 15.39 15.74 34.91
CA LYS A 653 16.35 16.36 35.85
C LYS A 653 17.78 16.36 35.34
N ASP A 654 18.31 15.20 34.97
CA ASP A 654 19.69 14.98 34.53
C ASP A 654 19.76 13.83 33.49
N HIS A 655 20.96 13.60 32.94
CA HIS A 655 21.22 12.51 31.99
C HIS A 655 20.83 11.13 32.56
N ASP A 656 21.19 10.83 33.82
CA ASP A 656 20.85 9.56 34.44
C ASP A 656 19.33 9.36 34.57
N GLY A 657 18.58 10.44 34.81
CA GLY A 657 17.12 10.44 34.85
C GLY A 657 16.49 10.19 33.48
N TYR A 658 17.12 10.68 32.41
CA TYR A 658 16.72 10.35 31.05
C TYR A 658 16.95 8.86 30.75
N VAL A 659 18.14 8.32 31.05
CA VAL A 659 18.45 6.90 30.84
C VAL A 659 17.49 5.98 31.63
N ARG A 660 17.20 6.30 32.90
CA ARG A 660 16.20 5.56 33.68
C ARG A 660 14.80 5.59 33.05
N ALA A 661 14.41 6.71 32.43
CA ALA A 661 13.15 6.81 31.72
C ALA A 661 13.13 5.93 30.47
N VAL A 662 14.23 5.86 29.71
CA VAL A 662 14.42 4.95 28.56
C VAL A 662 14.26 3.50 29.00
N GLU A 663 14.98 3.06 30.03
CA GLU A 663 14.85 1.68 30.53
C GLU A 663 13.43 1.34 30.97
N HIS A 664 12.78 2.24 31.70
CA HIS A 664 11.43 2.02 32.20
C HIS A 664 10.42 1.91 31.04
N ALA A 665 10.53 2.81 30.06
CA ALA A 665 9.67 2.80 28.88
C ALA A 665 9.88 1.55 28.02
N ALA A 666 11.14 1.13 27.82
CA ALA A 666 11.46 -0.08 27.07
C ALA A 666 10.86 -1.33 27.73
N LYS A 667 11.06 -1.49 29.06
CA LYS A 667 10.44 -2.58 29.85
C LYS A 667 8.91 -2.60 29.72
N LYS A 668 8.27 -1.44 29.75
CA LYS A 668 6.83 -1.32 29.60
C LYS A 668 6.37 -1.70 28.19
N LEU A 669 7.05 -1.23 27.14
CA LEU A 669 6.68 -1.53 25.76
C LEU A 669 6.90 -3.01 25.40
N MET A 670 7.93 -3.65 25.97
CA MET A 670 8.12 -5.11 25.90
C MET A 670 6.99 -5.87 26.60
N HIS A 671 6.61 -5.46 27.81
CA HIS A 671 5.49 -6.08 28.54
C HIS A 671 4.16 -5.95 27.78
N GLU A 672 3.95 -4.86 27.04
CA GLU A 672 2.80 -4.68 26.16
C GLU A 672 2.89 -5.50 24.86
N GLY A 673 4.05 -6.11 24.56
CA GLY A 673 4.31 -6.94 23.39
C GLY A 673 4.77 -6.18 22.14
N PHE A 674 4.95 -4.87 22.22
CA PHE A 674 5.23 -4.01 21.05
C PHE A 674 6.70 -3.59 20.91
N LEU A 675 7.60 -4.26 21.64
CA LEU A 675 9.05 -4.15 21.50
C LEU A 675 9.68 -5.50 21.83
N ILE A 676 10.66 -5.94 21.05
CA ILE A 676 11.44 -7.14 21.36
C ILE A 676 12.67 -6.77 22.19
N GLU A 677 13.21 -7.74 22.93
CA GLU A 677 14.35 -7.53 23.84
C GLU A 677 15.56 -6.91 23.15
N GLU A 678 15.98 -7.44 22.01
CA GLU A 678 17.15 -6.92 21.28
C GLU A 678 16.97 -5.44 20.86
N ASP A 679 15.75 -5.02 20.55
CA ASP A 679 15.48 -3.62 20.19
C ASP A 679 15.36 -2.73 21.43
N ALA A 680 14.89 -3.26 22.57
CA ALA A 680 14.93 -2.57 23.85
C ALA A 680 16.37 -2.26 24.28
N ASP A 681 17.27 -3.22 24.16
CA ASP A 681 18.69 -3.06 24.48
C ASP A 681 19.35 -1.99 23.59
N ARG A 682 18.97 -1.93 22.31
CA ARG A 682 19.41 -0.88 21.37
C ARG A 682 18.98 0.52 21.84
N PHE A 683 17.72 0.68 22.26
CA PHE A 683 17.22 1.96 22.78
C PHE A 683 17.92 2.37 24.08
N ILE A 684 18.12 1.43 25.00
CA ILE A 684 18.82 1.69 26.28
C ILE A 684 20.26 2.12 26.02
N SER A 685 20.99 1.35 25.21
CA SER A 685 22.39 1.67 24.84
C SER A 685 22.49 3.02 24.13
N ALA A 686 21.55 3.34 23.24
CA ALA A 686 21.50 4.64 22.58
C ALA A 686 21.20 5.79 23.57
N GLY A 687 20.33 5.55 24.56
CA GLY A 687 20.06 6.48 25.63
C GLY A 687 21.29 6.79 26.46
N GLU A 688 22.01 5.75 26.90
CA GLU A 688 23.26 5.85 27.66
C GLU A 688 24.38 6.57 26.89
N ALA A 689 24.46 6.36 25.57
CA ALA A 689 25.46 6.99 24.72
C ALA A 689 25.12 8.44 24.32
N SER A 690 23.87 8.89 24.53
CA SER A 690 23.41 10.21 24.11
C SER A 690 23.98 11.37 24.95
N ASP A 691 23.88 12.59 24.43
CA ASP A 691 24.27 13.81 25.15
C ASP A 691 23.07 14.56 25.77
N VAL A 692 21.94 13.87 25.96
CA VAL A 692 20.74 14.48 26.56
C VAL A 692 21.02 14.83 28.02
N LEU A 693 21.01 16.12 28.35
CA LEU A 693 21.25 16.67 29.70
C LEU A 693 22.61 16.29 30.32
N ARG A 694 23.66 16.20 29.50
CA ARG A 694 25.05 16.00 29.97
C ARG A 694 25.77 17.27 30.39
#